data_AF-A0A0N1H3C8-F1
#
_entry.id   AF-A0A0N1H3C8-F1
#
_cell.length_a   1.000
_cell.length_b   1.000
_cell.length_c   1.000
_cell.angle_alpha   90.00
_cell.angle_beta   90.00
_cell.angle_gamma   90.00
#
_symmetry.space_group_name_H-M   'P 1'
#
loop_
_entity.id
_entity.type
_entity.pdbx_description
1 polymer ?
#
loop_
_entity_poly.entity_id
_entity_poly.type
_entity_poly.pdbx_seq_one_letter_code
_entity_poly.pdbx_strand_id
1 'polypeptide(L)'
;MQSTSHGPAKDNKALAVRLQRRDANRKSRTLSQPHHVAKRNRQQRVDKAIDHADTDQDVRYDAFPSSTASDDGVFDLVVSPRSPLDHGKNDPFAALPTDLPVEFLTEQVHMSGICLREMITNCDPTDRIGAHFSEQVMQMASQNQALFYSMLSAAMVFQKPTREMSEEQSTLHLSIQNRAVSLLSQQMADATTATHEANIWAVFAMGYASDIGPIRSGKFPRQSFLKELQSLHVYGRFQLNQIHLRGLIQLVMLIGGIQNIKTPGMASVISFADLFESSRNMRHTFMPFIPFTNAYLLGDRLAFSTQERLWARQTLPRLGKGFLDVWQPTDPVLTAILAVMDHMVDFTMIVENYIRGRVSPRPGAALTDQRNFAQHALMSLPTAREIETNTGQLCDDLYEPCRLALLVYSFLVVFPLPPIIGLHEKITSRLQRSIVLMKQDLQFMGQSRLRFHLWILTMGAIISIGLPQRAFYIAEIRKMVLCWVYKMRMHSVKYSKDFYGIQKRLVEMAKTSGGMRNATNLNLSYLSIDRSKLMWSSFLHQAWHVSRDKHFDAQYGHPLEMVDFVAGFPQTREEKSASRAAIQGNASRIRWRKGTTVAPGFVQSHVPVQQSSSLERRRPGTVAATNRARGTQVDPTRTIDAPTFFFHRTLDAPTLPPFLPLQPVEVVSKDVVWRMLKATNETMQHIMFSRDDLANFWMQRITSSDILFNAFMYGAAIREFHTSTVKSRRTAIEYHARTVTLINESLSDPVQSCCDDNIITVSSLAHHELIDQYRPPTGSIKRPNQGPLESLQLLDLYGGKIEPNMVHRRGMLTMIKRRGGMQALGIAPAVFPWCVAEVFIASRLLCKPAFELLPLTGLDIPASLSVNRRIDHPLKDMGHGFRVLTQLSPTDQNRALYADLDRMALYCLGVDDYAAGRRMRKSLEIFAQERVFVQHSLLTKYDEESAADPKPDGNITTLTHLTAVIFSLMCVIPLPTAPFHKLVRQVKAQFAHHYFEHEWKEAPEMMTWILFLTGVAAIGMPERKWMVSTLDRCLHRLKIRDWTELKGILLKFLWLPITNDDDGEGLYDEIRRSNPFEALKDSGAVRVMEVSDEIEEVSVT
;
A
#
# COMPACT_ATOMS: atom_id res chain seq x y z
N MET A 1 -43.31 27.24 60.25
CA MET A 1 -43.62 25.79 60.31
C MET A 1 -42.68 25.10 59.32
N GLN A 2 -41.85 24.11 59.70
CA GLN A 2 -42.12 22.81 60.35
C GLN A 2 -42.70 21.76 59.39
N SER A 3 -42.43 20.45 59.53
CA SER A 3 -41.26 19.68 60.04
C SER A 3 -41.57 18.17 59.99
N THR A 4 -40.55 17.32 59.80
CA THR A 4 -40.57 15.85 60.09
C THR A 4 -41.67 15.04 59.35
N SER A 5 -41.84 13.70 59.39
CA SER A 5 -41.21 12.56 60.10
C SER A 5 -41.34 11.30 59.21
N HIS A 6 -40.67 10.15 59.39
CA HIS A 6 -39.31 9.86 59.85
C HIS A 6 -38.69 8.85 58.83
N GLY A 7 -38.37 7.55 59.00
CA GLY A 7 -38.43 6.59 60.13
C GLY A 7 -39.16 5.26 59.79
N PRO A 8 -38.83 4.11 60.42
CA PRO A 8 -37.70 3.88 61.33
C PRO A 8 -36.50 3.21 60.62
N ALA A 9 -35.25 3.55 60.91
CA ALA A 9 -34.70 4.79 61.46
C ALA A 9 -33.24 4.86 60.94
N LYS A 10 -32.77 5.90 60.24
CA LYS A 10 -33.26 7.29 60.17
C LYS A 10 -33.23 7.82 58.72
N ASP A 11 -34.42 8.22 58.23
CA ASP A 11 -34.72 9.28 57.24
C ASP A 11 -34.49 9.13 55.69
N ASN A 12 -35.60 8.78 54.98
CA ASN A 12 -36.08 9.36 53.67
C ASN A 12 -35.35 9.04 52.33
N LYS A 13 -35.99 8.96 51.12
CA LYS A 13 -37.43 8.86 50.69
C LYS A 13 -37.59 8.13 49.30
N ALA A 14 -38.37 8.64 48.33
CA ALA A 14 -38.78 7.97 47.04
C ALA A 14 -39.04 9.01 45.88
N LEU A 15 -39.49 8.73 44.64
CA LEU A 15 -40.06 7.56 43.93
C LEU A 15 -39.99 7.74 42.38
N ALA A 16 -40.05 6.65 41.58
CA ALA A 16 -40.64 6.54 40.21
C ALA A 16 -40.11 7.39 39.01
N VAL A 17 -40.49 7.14 37.74
CA VAL A 17 -40.43 5.92 36.88
C VAL A 17 -40.87 6.31 35.43
N ARG A 18 -40.19 5.76 34.40
CA ARG A 18 -40.61 5.63 32.97
C ARG A 18 -41.00 6.87 32.11
N LEU A 19 -40.18 7.04 31.05
CA LEU A 19 -40.56 7.06 29.61
C LEU A 19 -41.33 8.22 28.93
N GLN A 20 -40.90 8.44 27.68
CA GLN A 20 -41.60 8.99 26.50
C GLN A 20 -41.94 10.50 26.44
N ARG A 21 -41.49 11.09 25.31
CA ARG A 21 -42.21 12.07 24.45
C ARG A 21 -42.45 13.49 25.02
N ARG A 22 -42.51 14.56 24.21
CA ARG A 22 -42.04 14.84 22.82
C ARG A 22 -42.23 16.35 22.57
N ASP A 23 -41.31 16.99 21.83
CA ASP A 23 -41.42 18.37 21.29
C ASP A 23 -41.58 19.50 22.37
N ALA A 24 -41.21 20.76 22.17
CA ALA A 24 -40.86 21.51 20.96
C ALA A 24 -39.90 22.69 21.27
N ASN A 25 -39.47 23.40 20.21
CA ASN A 25 -38.99 24.80 20.21
C ASN A 25 -37.59 25.12 20.82
N ARG A 26 -36.81 26.11 20.34
CA ARG A 26 -36.86 26.92 19.08
C ARG A 26 -35.60 27.78 18.89
N LYS A 27 -34.90 27.65 17.74
CA LYS A 27 -33.75 28.49 17.26
C LYS A 27 -32.47 28.37 18.13
N SER A 28 -31.25 28.64 17.64
CA SER A 28 -30.81 29.23 16.36
C SER A 28 -29.49 28.62 15.83
N ARG A 29 -29.19 28.87 14.53
CA ARG A 29 -27.89 29.28 13.91
C ARG A 29 -26.56 28.90 14.62
N THR A 30 -25.49 28.40 13.97
CA THR A 30 -25.20 28.13 12.53
C THR A 30 -23.85 27.38 12.33
N LEU A 31 -23.61 26.92 11.09
CA LEU A 31 -22.31 26.87 10.36
C LEU A 31 -21.30 25.71 10.56
N SER A 32 -20.67 25.38 9.41
CA SER A 32 -19.36 24.75 9.18
C SER A 32 -19.08 23.34 9.74
N GLN A 33 -19.29 22.34 8.87
CA GLN A 33 -18.21 21.36 8.62
C GLN A 33 -17.06 22.04 7.84
N PRO A 34 -15.86 21.43 7.72
CA PRO A 34 -15.67 20.53 6.58
C PRO A 34 -14.88 19.23 6.88
N HIS A 35 -15.40 18.13 6.34
CA HIS A 35 -14.74 17.09 5.51
C HIS A 35 -13.26 16.65 5.66
N HIS A 36 -13.01 15.51 5.02
CA HIS A 36 -11.73 15.00 4.48
C HIS A 36 -10.73 14.26 5.41
N VAL A 37 -10.67 12.95 5.15
CA VAL A 37 -9.61 12.23 4.39
C VAL A 37 -8.20 12.08 4.99
N ALA A 38 -7.66 10.87 4.79
CA ALA A 38 -6.31 10.43 5.13
C ALA A 38 -5.28 10.71 4.02
N LYS A 39 -3.99 10.37 4.27
CA LYS A 39 -3.17 9.68 3.25
C LYS A 39 -1.86 9.10 3.78
N ARG A 40 -1.62 7.83 3.43
CA ARG A 40 -0.32 7.09 3.39
C ARG A 40 0.20 6.46 4.68
N ASN A 41 0.44 5.15 4.68
CA ASN A 41 1.71 4.51 4.25
C ASN A 41 3.00 5.25 4.72
N ARG A 42 4.13 4.57 4.98
CA ARG A 42 4.69 3.49 4.15
C ARG A 42 5.75 2.67 4.91
N GLN A 43 5.95 1.43 4.46
CA GLN A 43 6.99 0.48 4.88
C GLN A 43 8.43 1.07 4.80
N GLN A 44 9.31 0.70 5.76
CA GLN A 44 10.74 0.26 5.64
C GLN A 44 11.80 1.18 4.93
N ARG A 45 13.14 0.94 4.80
CA ARG A 45 14.07 -0.24 4.63
C ARG A 45 14.76 -0.74 6.09
N VAL A 46 16.02 -0.96 6.72
CA VAL A 46 17.62 -1.01 6.61
C VAL A 46 18.29 -2.38 6.34
N ASP A 47 19.49 -2.39 5.72
CA ASP A 47 20.80 -2.58 6.41
C ASP A 47 22.03 -2.26 5.51
N LYS A 48 23.22 -2.07 6.13
CA LYS A 48 24.63 -1.71 5.70
C LYS A 48 25.04 -0.18 5.71
N ALA A 49 26.21 0.43 6.06
CA ALA A 49 27.72 0.23 6.07
C ALA A 49 28.53 1.00 7.23
N ILE A 50 29.89 1.12 7.32
CA ILE A 50 30.88 1.84 8.28
C ILE A 50 31.80 0.89 9.09
N ASP A 51 33.07 0.70 8.74
CA ASP A 51 33.94 -0.22 9.53
C ASP A 51 35.00 0.41 10.46
N HIS A 52 35.57 -0.47 11.32
CA HIS A 52 36.85 -0.39 12.04
C HIS A 52 36.92 0.55 13.29
N ALA A 53 37.91 0.45 14.19
CA ALA A 53 39.19 -0.27 14.11
C ALA A 53 39.78 -0.70 15.50
N ASP A 54 40.45 -1.86 15.51
CA ASP A 54 41.78 -2.20 16.10
C ASP A 54 42.03 -2.09 17.63
N THR A 55 43.02 -2.78 18.24
CA THR A 55 44.22 -3.49 17.70
C THR A 55 44.59 -4.79 18.46
N ASP A 56 45.28 -5.72 17.76
CA ASP A 56 46.30 -6.75 18.15
C ASP A 56 46.41 -7.28 19.61
N GLN A 57 46.61 -8.58 19.88
CA GLN A 57 47.80 -9.37 19.50
C GLN A 57 47.60 -10.92 19.45
N ASP A 58 47.74 -11.47 18.25
CA ASP A 58 48.66 -12.54 17.79
C ASP A 58 48.95 -13.90 18.52
N VAL A 59 49.28 -14.91 17.68
CA VAL A 59 50.16 -16.11 17.88
C VAL A 59 49.65 -17.48 18.44
N ARG A 60 49.65 -18.46 17.49
CA ARG A 60 49.95 -19.95 17.55
C ARG A 60 48.95 -21.03 18.04
N TYR A 61 48.63 -21.95 17.10
CA TYR A 61 48.93 -23.41 17.05
C TYR A 61 49.29 -24.14 18.38
N ASP A 62 48.87 -25.40 18.64
CA ASP A 62 49.14 -26.58 17.78
C ASP A 62 48.31 -27.87 18.05
N ALA A 63 48.43 -28.83 17.12
CA ALA A 63 48.29 -30.32 17.19
C ALA A 63 47.12 -31.08 17.89
N PHE A 64 46.70 -32.19 17.25
CA PHE A 64 45.92 -33.32 17.81
C PHE A 64 46.81 -34.29 18.62
N PRO A 65 46.20 -35.25 19.36
CA PRO A 65 46.33 -36.64 18.89
C PRO A 65 45.01 -37.44 18.88
N SER A 66 45.03 -38.56 18.15
CA SER A 66 43.92 -39.51 17.99
C SER A 66 44.07 -40.76 18.87
N SER A 67 42.95 -41.46 19.11
CA SER A 67 42.95 -42.89 19.41
C SER A 67 41.77 -43.58 18.70
N THR A 68 41.88 -44.88 18.46
CA THR A 68 41.03 -45.64 17.55
C THR A 68 40.51 -46.93 18.17
N ALA A 69 39.24 -47.26 17.92
CA ALA A 69 38.70 -48.62 18.06
C ALA A 69 37.64 -48.84 16.97
N SER A 70 37.65 -50.04 16.38
CA SER A 70 36.66 -50.54 15.42
C SER A 70 35.81 -51.64 16.11
N ASP A 71 34.79 -52.27 15.53
CA ASP A 71 34.34 -52.37 14.12
C ASP A 71 32.81 -52.52 14.01
N ASP A 72 32.32 -52.44 12.76
CA ASP A 72 31.06 -52.96 12.21
C ASP A 72 29.74 -52.96 13.04
N GLY A 73 28.77 -52.18 12.56
CA GLY A 73 27.37 -52.23 13.00
C GLY A 73 26.45 -51.39 12.12
N VAL A 74 25.85 -52.02 11.10
CA VAL A 74 24.81 -51.55 10.14
C VAL A 74 24.28 -50.12 10.36
N PHE A 75 24.52 -49.23 9.38
CA PHE A 75 23.84 -47.94 9.27
C PHE A 75 22.36 -48.12 8.89
N ASP A 76 21.49 -48.23 9.90
CA ASP A 76 20.05 -48.04 9.71
C ASP A 76 19.76 -46.59 9.31
N LEU A 77 18.88 -46.39 8.31
CA LEU A 77 18.49 -45.04 7.90
C LEU A 77 17.61 -44.41 8.99
N VAL A 78 18.11 -43.34 9.63
CA VAL A 78 17.29 -42.46 10.47
C VAL A 78 16.24 -41.78 9.59
N VAL A 79 15.05 -42.37 9.54
CA VAL A 79 13.88 -41.85 8.83
C VAL A 79 13.53 -40.48 9.40
N SER A 80 13.64 -39.43 8.58
CA SER A 80 13.12 -38.11 8.96
C SER A 80 11.61 -38.21 9.23
N PRO A 81 11.10 -37.65 10.34
CA PRO A 81 9.68 -37.72 10.66
C PRO A 81 8.86 -37.08 9.54
N ARG A 82 8.05 -37.91 8.87
CA ARG A 82 7.10 -37.44 7.85
C ARG A 82 5.92 -36.74 8.56
N SER A 83 5.30 -35.79 7.86
CA SER A 83 4.11 -35.08 8.34
C SER A 83 3.03 -36.08 8.80
N PRO A 84 2.47 -35.98 10.03
CA PRO A 84 1.46 -36.92 10.54
C PRO A 84 0.10 -36.91 9.83
N LEU A 85 -0.10 -36.05 8.82
CA LEU A 85 -1.40 -35.79 8.19
C LEU A 85 -1.62 -36.51 6.85
N ASP A 86 -0.71 -37.39 6.43
CA ASP A 86 -0.81 -38.11 5.16
C ASP A 86 -0.57 -39.62 5.35
N HIS A 87 -1.64 -40.35 5.70
CA HIS A 87 -1.92 -41.77 5.36
C HIS A 87 -3.28 -42.18 6.00
N GLY A 88 -4.34 -42.24 5.19
CA GLY A 88 -5.73 -42.42 5.66
C GLY A 88 -6.09 -43.83 6.16
N LYS A 89 -5.61 -44.22 7.34
CA LYS A 89 -6.11 -45.41 8.09
C LYS A 89 -6.28 -45.23 9.61
N ASN A 90 -5.66 -44.22 10.21
CA ASN A 90 -5.93 -43.80 11.60
C ASN A 90 -6.37 -42.33 11.57
N ASP A 91 -7.34 -41.96 12.40
CA ASP A 91 -7.66 -40.56 12.67
C ASP A 91 -6.55 -39.95 13.55
N PRO A 92 -5.80 -38.93 13.08
CA PRO A 92 -4.73 -38.31 13.86
C PRO A 92 -5.25 -37.52 15.07
N PHE A 93 -6.55 -37.21 15.14
CA PHE A 93 -7.17 -36.50 16.27
C PHE A 93 -7.74 -37.46 17.33
N ALA A 94 -7.92 -38.76 17.03
CA ALA A 94 -8.42 -39.76 17.98
C ALA A 94 -7.47 -40.05 19.17
N ALA A 95 -6.24 -39.55 19.13
CA ALA A 95 -5.30 -39.58 20.25
C ALA A 95 -5.30 -38.30 21.11
N LEU A 96 -6.11 -37.28 20.76
CA LEU A 96 -6.20 -36.03 21.50
C LEU A 96 -7.25 -36.10 22.63
N PRO A 97 -7.06 -35.39 23.75
CA PRO A 97 -7.92 -35.49 24.92
C PRO A 97 -9.21 -34.66 24.81
N THR A 98 -10.07 -34.97 23.83
CA THR A 98 -11.21 -34.09 23.48
C THR A 98 -12.34 -34.80 22.73
N ASP A 99 -13.58 -34.51 23.13
CA ASP A 99 -14.82 -34.97 22.47
C ASP A 99 -15.36 -33.97 21.41
N LEU A 100 -14.57 -32.95 21.05
CA LEU A 100 -14.94 -31.90 20.08
C LEU A 100 -14.88 -32.39 18.61
N PRO A 101 -15.66 -31.79 17.68
CA PRO A 101 -15.68 -32.18 16.27
C PRO A 101 -14.30 -32.05 15.57
N VAL A 102 -13.97 -33.02 14.72
CA VAL A 102 -12.66 -33.14 14.05
C VAL A 102 -12.36 -31.95 13.13
N GLU A 103 -13.36 -31.42 12.43
CA GLU A 103 -13.20 -30.26 11.55
C GLU A 103 -12.84 -29.00 12.33
N PHE A 104 -13.50 -28.79 13.48
CA PHE A 104 -13.20 -27.70 14.41
C PHE A 104 -11.80 -27.86 15.03
N LEU A 105 -11.46 -29.08 15.49
CA LEU A 105 -10.13 -29.37 16.01
C LEU A 105 -9.04 -29.12 14.97
N THR A 106 -9.25 -29.52 13.71
CA THR A 106 -8.30 -29.29 12.61
C THR A 106 -8.03 -27.80 12.41
N GLU A 107 -9.08 -26.97 12.34
CA GLU A 107 -8.95 -25.51 12.21
C GLU A 107 -8.22 -24.89 13.41
N GLN A 108 -8.64 -25.22 14.63
CA GLN A 108 -8.13 -24.56 15.84
C GLN A 108 -6.74 -25.05 16.26
N VAL A 109 -6.35 -26.31 15.98
CA VAL A 109 -4.98 -26.81 16.16
C VAL A 109 -4.03 -26.13 15.17
N HIS A 110 -4.43 -25.96 13.90
CA HIS A 110 -3.65 -25.21 12.91
C HIS A 110 -3.45 -23.74 13.33
N MET A 111 -4.53 -23.08 13.77
CA MET A 111 -4.48 -21.69 14.24
C MET A 111 -3.70 -21.53 15.55
N SER A 112 -3.67 -22.55 16.43
CA SER A 112 -2.81 -22.57 17.62
C SER A 112 -1.33 -22.54 17.24
N GLY A 113 -0.92 -23.31 16.22
CA GLY A 113 0.45 -23.31 15.73
C GLY A 113 0.87 -21.98 15.06
N ILE A 114 -0.03 -21.35 14.32
CA ILE A 114 0.20 -19.99 13.78
C ILE A 114 0.38 -18.99 14.93
N CYS A 115 -0.52 -19.00 15.91
CA CYS A 115 -0.47 -18.14 17.09
C CYS A 115 0.89 -18.25 17.81
N LEU A 116 1.33 -19.47 18.14
CA LEU A 116 2.63 -19.70 18.79
C LEU A 116 3.82 -19.22 17.96
N ARG A 117 3.82 -19.44 16.64
CA ARG A 117 4.89 -18.95 15.75
C ARG A 117 4.96 -17.43 15.72
N GLU A 118 3.81 -16.76 15.60
CA GLU A 118 3.76 -15.29 15.52
C GLU A 118 4.07 -14.60 16.86
N MET A 119 3.96 -15.30 17.99
CA MET A 119 4.50 -14.84 19.28
C MET A 119 6.04 -14.77 19.31
N ILE A 120 6.75 -15.36 18.34
CA ILE A 120 8.21 -15.17 18.15
C ILE A 120 8.49 -14.24 16.98
N THR A 121 8.12 -14.63 15.75
CA THR A 121 8.27 -13.75 14.58
C THR A 121 7.45 -14.25 13.39
N ASN A 122 7.04 -13.29 12.55
CA ASN A 122 6.36 -13.52 11.28
C ASN A 122 7.08 -12.81 10.09
N CYS A 123 8.30 -12.30 10.30
CA CYS A 123 9.03 -11.55 9.27
C CYS A 123 9.91 -12.40 8.34
N ASP A 124 10.16 -13.67 8.67
CA ASP A 124 10.92 -14.60 7.81
C ASP A 124 10.31 -16.01 7.87
N PRO A 125 9.84 -16.58 6.74
CA PRO A 125 9.29 -17.93 6.72
C PRO A 125 10.35 -19.03 6.94
N THR A 126 11.64 -18.71 6.80
CA THR A 126 12.78 -19.61 7.02
C THR A 126 13.29 -19.62 8.47
N ASP A 127 12.82 -18.69 9.32
CA ASP A 127 13.16 -18.68 10.74
C ASP A 127 12.58 -19.92 11.45
N ARG A 128 13.48 -20.76 11.96
CA ARG A 128 13.17 -22.03 12.62
C ARG A 128 12.78 -21.85 14.09
N ILE A 129 13.12 -20.73 14.73
CA ILE A 129 12.93 -20.54 16.18
C ILE A 129 11.42 -20.52 16.50
N GLY A 130 10.65 -19.73 15.75
CA GLY A 130 9.18 -19.69 15.90
C GLY A 130 8.48 -21.01 15.55
N ALA A 131 9.04 -21.79 14.62
CA ALA A 131 8.48 -23.09 14.25
C ALA A 131 8.75 -24.15 15.34
N HIS A 132 9.98 -24.22 15.85
CA HIS A 132 10.39 -25.17 16.89
C HIS A 132 9.72 -24.89 18.23
N PHE A 133 9.57 -23.62 18.60
CA PHE A 133 8.77 -23.24 19.77
C PHE A 133 7.30 -23.69 19.65
N SER A 134 6.69 -23.47 18.48
CA SER A 134 5.33 -23.93 18.21
C SER A 134 5.22 -25.46 18.28
N GLU A 135 6.19 -26.19 17.75
CA GLU A 135 6.27 -27.65 17.80
C GLU A 135 6.32 -28.15 19.26
N GLN A 136 7.20 -27.58 20.09
CA GLN A 136 7.36 -27.95 21.50
C GLN A 136 6.10 -27.70 22.33
N VAL A 137 5.50 -26.50 22.23
CA VAL A 137 4.29 -26.19 23.01
C VAL A 137 3.08 -27.01 22.54
N MET A 138 2.98 -27.34 21.24
CA MET A 138 1.92 -28.23 20.75
C MET A 138 2.15 -29.71 21.15
N GLN A 139 3.41 -30.15 21.27
CA GLN A 139 3.75 -31.47 21.84
C GLN A 139 3.42 -31.55 23.35
N MET A 140 3.65 -30.47 24.10
CA MET A 140 3.18 -30.38 25.49
C MET A 140 1.64 -30.38 25.58
N ALA A 141 0.98 -29.72 24.63
CA ALA A 141 -0.49 -29.64 24.59
C ALA A 141 -1.15 -31.00 24.30
N SER A 142 -0.59 -31.83 23.41
CA SER A 142 -1.16 -33.18 23.17
C SER A 142 -1.08 -34.10 24.41
N GLN A 143 -0.15 -33.82 25.33
CA GLN A 143 0.04 -34.59 26.57
C GLN A 143 -0.68 -33.99 27.80
N ASN A 144 -1.11 -32.72 27.75
CA ASN A 144 -1.81 -32.08 28.87
C ASN A 144 -3.14 -31.44 28.41
N GLN A 145 -4.24 -32.03 28.88
CA GLN A 145 -5.60 -31.58 28.54
C GLN A 145 -5.87 -30.11 28.89
N ALA A 146 -5.40 -29.66 30.06
CA ALA A 146 -5.64 -28.30 30.54
C ALA A 146 -4.98 -27.27 29.61
N LEU A 147 -3.72 -27.54 29.22
CA LEU A 147 -3.00 -26.78 28.20
C LEU A 147 -3.70 -26.84 26.82
N PHE A 148 -4.17 -28.01 26.40
CA PHE A 148 -4.88 -28.18 25.13
C PHE A 148 -6.10 -27.26 25.00
N TYR A 149 -7.04 -27.32 25.96
CA TYR A 149 -8.23 -26.45 25.94
C TYR A 149 -7.86 -24.96 26.09
N SER A 150 -6.81 -24.62 26.84
CA SER A 150 -6.30 -23.24 26.91
C SER A 150 -5.75 -22.74 25.57
N MET A 151 -5.04 -23.58 24.80
CA MET A 151 -4.54 -23.23 23.46
C MET A 151 -5.68 -23.06 22.45
N LEU A 152 -6.71 -23.92 22.48
CA LEU A 152 -7.92 -23.74 21.66
C LEU A 152 -8.61 -22.40 21.96
N SER A 153 -8.80 -22.05 23.24
CA SER A 153 -9.34 -20.73 23.63
C SER A 153 -8.48 -19.57 23.09
N ALA A 154 -7.15 -19.67 23.20
CA ALA A 154 -6.25 -18.64 22.71
C ALA A 154 -6.30 -18.49 21.18
N ALA A 155 -6.43 -19.60 20.44
CA ALA A 155 -6.59 -19.59 18.98
C ALA A 155 -7.92 -18.93 18.55
N MET A 156 -9.03 -19.21 19.24
CA MET A 156 -10.32 -18.56 18.97
C MET A 156 -10.26 -17.05 19.22
N VAL A 157 -9.65 -16.60 20.33
CA VAL A 157 -9.45 -15.17 20.59
C VAL A 157 -8.52 -14.53 19.55
N PHE A 158 -7.47 -15.22 19.11
CA PHE A 158 -6.58 -14.74 18.06
C PHE A 158 -7.28 -14.53 16.69
N GLN A 159 -8.39 -15.23 16.42
CA GLN A 159 -9.18 -15.07 15.19
C GLN A 159 -10.21 -13.92 15.22
N LYS A 160 -10.71 -13.52 16.40
CA LYS A 160 -11.69 -12.41 16.54
C LYS A 160 -11.34 -11.10 15.81
N PRO A 161 -10.07 -10.68 15.57
CA PRO A 161 -9.74 -9.47 14.82
C PRO A 161 -10.08 -9.51 13.33
N THR A 162 -10.16 -10.70 12.73
CA THR A 162 -10.37 -10.92 11.28
C THR A 162 -11.67 -11.63 10.95
N ARG A 163 -12.26 -12.34 11.92
CA ARG A 163 -13.52 -13.07 11.81
C ARG A 163 -14.37 -12.80 13.05
N GLU A 164 -15.51 -12.14 12.88
CA GLU A 164 -16.51 -12.07 13.95
C GLU A 164 -17.03 -13.48 14.25
N MET A 165 -17.16 -13.81 15.54
CA MET A 165 -17.64 -15.12 15.99
C MET A 165 -19.17 -15.12 16.04
N SER A 166 -19.79 -16.24 15.64
CA SER A 166 -21.22 -16.45 15.85
C SER A 166 -21.57 -16.56 17.33
N GLU A 167 -22.86 -16.47 17.66
CA GLU A 167 -23.39 -16.72 19.01
C GLU A 167 -23.04 -18.14 19.47
N GLU A 168 -23.19 -19.14 18.60
CA GLU A 168 -22.80 -20.54 18.83
C GLU A 168 -21.29 -20.68 19.10
N GLN A 169 -20.44 -20.04 18.28
CA GLN A 169 -18.98 -20.05 18.48
C GLN A 169 -18.58 -19.35 19.78
N SER A 170 -19.33 -18.33 20.20
CA SER A 170 -19.11 -17.62 21.47
C SER A 170 -19.50 -18.49 22.66
N THR A 171 -20.61 -19.24 22.57
CA THR A 171 -21.00 -20.25 23.56
C THR A 171 -19.98 -21.40 23.64
N LEU A 172 -19.48 -21.88 22.50
CA LEU A 172 -18.42 -22.89 22.42
C LEU A 172 -17.09 -22.39 23.00
N HIS A 173 -16.72 -21.13 22.77
CA HIS A 173 -15.52 -20.54 23.36
C HIS A 173 -15.62 -20.50 24.89
N LEU A 174 -16.77 -20.13 25.44
CA LEU A 174 -17.04 -20.14 26.88
C LEU A 174 -17.01 -21.56 27.47
N SER A 175 -17.51 -22.59 26.77
CA SER A 175 -17.43 -23.98 27.26
C SER A 175 -16.00 -24.51 27.25
N ILE A 176 -15.21 -24.20 26.22
CA ILE A 176 -13.77 -24.50 26.12
C ILE A 176 -12.99 -23.79 27.24
N GLN A 177 -13.25 -22.51 27.51
CA GLN A 177 -12.64 -21.77 28.61
C GLN A 177 -13.00 -22.39 29.98
N ASN A 178 -14.26 -22.71 30.23
CA ASN A 178 -14.69 -23.34 31.48
C ASN A 178 -14.06 -24.74 31.67
N ARG A 179 -13.92 -25.52 30.58
CA ARG A 179 -13.24 -26.83 30.61
C ARG A 179 -11.76 -26.68 30.93
N ALA A 180 -11.07 -25.71 30.31
CA ALA A 180 -9.67 -25.39 30.63
C ALA A 180 -9.49 -25.00 32.11
N VAL A 181 -10.31 -24.09 32.63
CA VAL A 181 -10.26 -23.67 34.05
C VAL A 181 -10.52 -24.86 34.99
N SER A 182 -11.51 -25.69 34.71
CA SER A 182 -11.83 -26.87 35.53
C SER A 182 -10.67 -27.87 35.59
N LEU A 183 -10.04 -28.16 34.45
CA LEU A 183 -8.88 -29.05 34.37
C LEU A 183 -7.64 -28.44 35.05
N LEU A 184 -7.43 -27.12 34.93
CA LEU A 184 -6.37 -26.42 35.67
C LEU A 184 -6.60 -26.48 37.18
N SER A 185 -7.81 -26.21 37.67
CA SER A 185 -8.10 -26.28 39.11
C SER A 185 -7.85 -27.68 39.70
N GLN A 186 -8.03 -28.75 38.92
CA GLN A 186 -7.67 -30.11 39.32
C GLN A 186 -6.15 -30.31 39.36
N GLN A 187 -5.42 -29.93 38.29
CA GLN A 187 -3.96 -30.08 38.23
C GLN A 187 -3.19 -29.10 39.16
N MET A 188 -3.82 -28.05 39.66
CA MET A 188 -3.26 -27.11 40.64
C MET A 188 -3.47 -27.56 42.10
N ALA A 189 -4.22 -28.63 42.35
CA ALA A 189 -4.47 -29.13 43.70
C ALA A 189 -3.26 -29.88 44.30
N ASP A 190 -2.39 -30.43 43.46
CA ASP A 190 -1.08 -30.98 43.82
C ASP A 190 0.02 -29.97 43.46
N ALA A 191 0.89 -29.64 44.43
CA ALA A 191 1.97 -28.67 44.26
C ALA A 191 3.03 -29.10 43.23
N THR A 192 3.20 -30.41 43.01
CA THR A 192 4.16 -30.95 42.03
C THR A 192 3.67 -30.77 40.60
N THR A 193 2.36 -30.93 40.35
CA THR A 193 1.76 -30.70 39.03
C THR A 193 1.43 -29.22 38.78
N ALA A 194 1.14 -28.44 39.83
CA ALA A 194 0.87 -27.01 39.73
C ALA A 194 2.01 -26.22 39.08
N THR A 195 3.26 -26.56 39.44
CA THR A 195 4.48 -25.91 38.94
C THR A 195 4.99 -26.46 37.61
N HIS A 196 4.31 -27.44 37.01
CA HIS A 196 4.69 -28.03 35.72
C HIS A 196 4.51 -27.02 34.57
N GLU A 197 5.45 -26.98 33.62
CA GLU A 197 5.51 -25.93 32.59
C GLU A 197 4.25 -25.85 31.72
N ALA A 198 3.62 -26.99 31.42
CA ALA A 198 2.36 -27.03 30.68
C ALA A 198 1.24 -26.27 31.42
N ASN A 199 1.21 -26.30 32.75
CA ASN A 199 0.24 -25.59 33.57
C ASN A 199 0.59 -24.10 33.72
N ILE A 200 1.88 -23.76 33.77
CA ILE A 200 2.36 -22.37 33.69
C ILE A 200 1.92 -21.75 32.35
N TRP A 201 2.09 -22.46 31.22
CA TRP A 201 1.67 -21.97 29.91
C TRP A 201 0.14 -21.92 29.74
N ALA A 202 -0.59 -22.88 30.30
CA ALA A 202 -2.06 -22.85 30.30
C ALA A 202 -2.62 -21.64 31.07
N VAL A 203 -2.06 -21.33 32.26
CA VAL A 203 -2.40 -20.11 33.02
C VAL A 203 -1.96 -18.85 32.27
N PHE A 204 -0.82 -18.88 31.57
CA PHE A 204 -0.40 -17.79 30.69
C PHE A 204 -1.42 -17.54 29.56
N ALA A 205 -1.82 -18.58 28.82
CA ALA A 205 -2.79 -18.49 27.74
C ALA A 205 -4.16 -17.98 28.24
N MET A 206 -4.67 -18.51 29.34
CA MET A 206 -5.93 -18.05 29.96
C MET A 206 -5.82 -16.64 30.59
N GLY A 207 -4.62 -16.24 31.03
CA GLY A 207 -4.33 -14.92 31.58
C GLY A 207 -4.21 -13.83 30.53
N TYR A 208 -3.58 -14.13 29.39
CA TYR A 208 -3.30 -13.16 28.33
C TYR A 208 -4.30 -13.16 27.18
N ALA A 209 -4.96 -14.29 26.87
CA ALA A 209 -5.94 -14.39 25.78
C ALA A 209 -7.38 -14.57 26.29
N SER A 210 -7.83 -13.68 27.19
CA SER A 210 -9.20 -13.74 27.73
C SER A 210 -10.24 -13.25 26.72
N ASP A 211 -9.98 -12.11 26.07
CA ASP A 211 -10.82 -11.49 25.04
C ASP A 211 -10.02 -10.40 24.27
N ILE A 212 -10.64 -9.56 23.44
CA ILE A 212 -10.00 -8.47 22.69
C ILE A 212 -10.57 -7.10 23.05
N GLY A 213 -9.66 -6.14 23.24
CA GLY A 213 -10.00 -4.75 23.55
C GLY A 213 -10.53 -3.98 22.32
N PRO A 214 -11.48 -3.04 22.53
CA PRO A 214 -11.99 -2.18 21.48
C PRO A 214 -10.93 -1.18 20.99
N ILE A 215 -10.89 -0.97 19.67
CA ILE A 215 -10.07 0.05 19.04
C ILE A 215 -10.81 1.39 19.09
N ARG A 216 -10.08 2.48 19.35
CA ARG A 216 -10.59 3.84 19.37
C ARG A 216 -11.07 4.27 17.97
N SER A 217 -12.30 4.78 17.90
CA SER A 217 -12.91 5.31 16.68
C SER A 217 -12.41 6.72 16.32
N GLY A 218 -12.60 7.12 15.05
CA GLY A 218 -12.28 8.46 14.56
C GLY A 218 -10.84 8.63 14.05
N LYS A 219 -10.37 9.89 13.97
CA LYS A 219 -9.01 10.21 13.50
C LYS A 219 -7.99 9.94 14.61
N PHE A 220 -6.98 9.11 14.35
CA PHE A 220 -5.83 8.87 15.23
C PHE A 220 -4.50 8.98 14.43
N PRO A 221 -3.32 9.02 15.09
CA PRO A 221 -2.03 9.16 14.41
C PRO A 221 -1.67 7.86 13.68
N ARG A 222 -0.94 7.96 12.57
CA ARG A 222 -0.48 6.77 11.85
C ARG A 222 0.74 6.15 12.51
N GLN A 223 0.83 4.84 12.36
CA GLN A 223 1.82 3.98 12.99
C GLN A 223 2.70 3.30 11.93
N SER A 224 3.87 2.85 12.36
CA SER A 224 4.78 2.03 11.57
C SER A 224 4.14 0.69 11.16
N PHE A 225 4.63 0.16 10.04
CA PHE A 225 4.37 -1.20 9.59
C PHE A 225 4.85 -2.28 10.59
N LEU A 226 5.70 -1.91 11.57
CA LEU A 226 6.16 -2.79 12.64
C LEU A 226 5.06 -3.26 13.60
N LYS A 227 3.81 -2.83 13.40
CA LYS A 227 2.63 -3.40 14.05
C LYS A 227 2.31 -4.82 13.55
N GLU A 228 2.80 -5.18 12.34
CA GLU A 228 2.70 -6.55 11.83
C GLU A 228 3.74 -7.46 12.50
N LEU A 229 4.93 -6.94 12.81
CA LEU A 229 6.02 -7.72 13.42
C LEU A 229 5.59 -8.28 14.79
N GLN A 230 5.69 -9.61 14.93
CA GLN A 230 5.27 -10.34 16.13
C GLN A 230 3.76 -10.12 16.44
N SER A 231 2.97 -9.88 15.39
CA SER A 231 1.52 -9.59 15.37
C SER A 231 1.03 -8.68 16.50
N LEU A 232 1.79 -7.63 16.77
CA LEU A 232 1.52 -6.66 17.84
C LEU A 232 0.15 -5.96 17.68
N HIS A 233 -0.35 -5.83 16.46
CA HIS A 233 -1.70 -5.32 16.18
C HIS A 233 -2.84 -6.27 16.62
N VAL A 234 -2.54 -7.57 16.85
CA VAL A 234 -3.45 -8.56 17.45
C VAL A 234 -3.19 -8.66 18.95
N TYR A 235 -2.01 -9.16 19.37
CA TYR A 235 -1.71 -9.40 20.79
C TYR A 235 -1.78 -8.14 21.65
N GLY A 236 -1.36 -7.00 21.09
CA GLY A 236 -1.49 -5.71 21.76
C GLY A 236 -2.93 -5.38 22.13
N ARG A 237 -3.96 -5.91 21.45
CA ARG A 237 -5.38 -5.69 21.78
C ARG A 237 -5.89 -6.56 22.94
N PHE A 238 -5.26 -7.69 23.25
CA PHE A 238 -5.86 -8.71 24.12
C PHE A 238 -6.23 -8.19 25.52
N GLN A 239 -7.30 -8.72 26.12
CA GLN A 239 -7.74 -8.39 27.48
C GLN A 239 -7.18 -9.40 28.49
N LEU A 240 -6.76 -8.90 29.65
CA LEU A 240 -6.00 -9.63 30.65
C LEU A 240 -6.90 -10.09 31.80
N ASN A 241 -6.92 -11.40 32.06
CA ASN A 241 -7.52 -11.90 33.29
C ASN A 241 -6.54 -11.70 34.47
N GLN A 242 -6.83 -10.70 35.30
CA GLN A 242 -6.00 -10.30 36.43
C GLN A 242 -5.86 -11.38 37.53
N ILE A 243 -6.75 -12.37 37.59
CA ILE A 243 -6.66 -13.48 38.53
C ILE A 243 -5.60 -14.48 38.02
N HIS A 244 -5.72 -14.91 36.76
CA HIS A 244 -4.74 -15.80 36.13
C HIS A 244 -3.35 -15.14 36.04
N LEU A 245 -3.26 -13.83 35.77
CA LEU A 245 -1.97 -13.12 35.76
C LEU A 245 -1.27 -13.13 37.13
N ARG A 246 -2.02 -12.98 38.24
CA ARG A 246 -1.46 -13.12 39.60
C ARG A 246 -1.02 -14.55 39.88
N GLY A 247 -1.81 -15.54 39.46
CA GLY A 247 -1.44 -16.95 39.55
C GLY A 247 -0.17 -17.27 38.77
N LEU A 248 -0.02 -16.77 37.54
CA LEU A 248 1.19 -16.91 36.72
C LEU A 248 2.42 -16.35 37.44
N ILE A 249 2.31 -15.14 38.01
CA ILE A 249 3.40 -14.51 38.76
C ILE A 249 3.78 -15.36 39.98
N GLN A 250 2.81 -15.90 40.72
CA GLN A 250 3.05 -16.81 41.84
C GLN A 250 3.72 -18.12 41.41
N LEU A 251 3.29 -18.74 40.30
CA LEU A 251 3.92 -19.95 39.76
C LEU A 251 5.38 -19.68 39.32
N VAL A 252 5.63 -18.55 38.65
CA VAL A 252 6.98 -18.12 38.27
C VAL A 252 7.86 -17.85 39.50
N MET A 253 7.31 -17.31 40.60
CA MET A 253 8.02 -17.19 41.87
C MET A 253 8.32 -18.55 42.51
N LEU A 254 7.37 -19.50 42.49
CA LEU A 254 7.51 -20.83 43.10
C LEU A 254 8.60 -21.67 42.42
N ILE A 255 8.78 -21.55 41.10
CA ILE A 255 9.91 -22.20 40.40
C ILE A 255 11.25 -21.45 40.57
N GLY A 256 11.29 -20.36 41.35
CA GLY A 256 12.52 -19.58 41.60
C GLY A 256 12.83 -18.50 40.55
N GLY A 257 11.89 -18.17 39.67
CA GLY A 257 12.02 -17.12 38.65
C GLY A 257 11.89 -17.62 37.21
N ILE A 258 11.65 -16.69 36.28
CA ILE A 258 11.36 -16.95 34.87
C ILE A 258 12.51 -17.68 34.14
N GLN A 259 13.75 -17.51 34.62
CA GLN A 259 14.95 -18.14 34.07
C GLN A 259 15.05 -19.66 34.35
N ASN A 260 14.20 -20.19 35.25
CA ASN A 260 14.16 -21.62 35.56
C ASN A 260 13.16 -22.39 34.66
N ILE A 261 12.48 -21.69 33.73
CA ILE A 261 11.69 -22.29 32.65
C ILE A 261 12.65 -22.94 31.64
N LYS A 262 12.45 -24.22 31.36
CA LYS A 262 13.30 -25.09 30.54
C LYS A 262 12.83 -25.16 29.09
N THR A 263 11.52 -25.07 28.84
CA THR A 263 10.96 -25.07 27.47
C THR A 263 11.52 -23.88 26.67
N PRO A 264 12.28 -24.10 25.58
CA PRO A 264 12.90 -23.03 24.80
C PRO A 264 11.90 -21.97 24.32
N GLY A 265 12.28 -20.70 24.38
CA GLY A 265 11.43 -19.57 23.95
C GLY A 265 10.24 -19.23 24.88
N MET A 266 9.78 -20.15 25.75
CA MET A 266 8.64 -19.91 26.64
C MET A 266 8.90 -18.72 27.60
N ALA A 267 10.07 -18.66 28.22
CA ALA A 267 10.50 -17.52 29.05
C ALA A 267 10.53 -16.21 28.25
N SER A 268 11.01 -16.26 27.01
CA SER A 268 11.10 -15.12 26.10
C SER A 268 9.73 -14.57 25.70
N VAL A 269 8.74 -15.43 25.44
CA VAL A 269 7.35 -14.98 25.17
C VAL A 269 6.69 -14.42 26.42
N ILE A 270 6.90 -15.00 27.61
CA ILE A 270 6.37 -14.45 28.87
C ILE A 270 6.98 -13.07 29.18
N SER A 271 8.28 -12.87 28.90
CA SER A 271 8.96 -11.56 28.97
C SER A 271 8.38 -10.56 27.97
N PHE A 272 8.14 -10.96 26.72
CA PHE A 272 7.46 -10.13 25.70
C PHE A 272 6.01 -9.76 26.08
N ALA A 273 5.30 -10.65 26.79
CA ALA A 273 3.93 -10.41 27.21
C ALA A 273 3.84 -9.35 28.33
N ASP A 274 4.71 -9.45 29.35
CA ASP A 274 4.88 -8.39 30.35
C ASP A 274 5.28 -7.06 29.71
N LEU A 275 6.16 -7.10 28.70
CA LEU A 275 6.59 -5.92 27.95
C LEU A 275 5.42 -5.19 27.27
N PHE A 276 4.49 -5.90 26.62
CA PHE A 276 3.34 -5.26 26.00
C PHE A 276 2.25 -4.83 27.01
N GLU A 277 2.08 -5.53 28.15
CA GLU A 277 1.24 -5.08 29.27
C GLU A 277 1.75 -3.75 29.81
N SER A 278 3.01 -3.75 30.22
CA SER A 278 3.68 -2.62 30.86
C SER A 278 3.69 -1.40 29.95
N SER A 279 3.89 -1.63 28.65
CA SER A 279 3.76 -0.59 27.61
C SER A 279 2.34 -0.01 27.53
N ARG A 280 1.29 -0.85 27.45
CA ARG A 280 -0.11 -0.39 27.42
C ARG A 280 -0.53 0.33 28.70
N ASN A 281 -0.03 -0.09 29.84
CA ASN A 281 -0.34 0.53 31.12
C ASN A 281 0.58 1.72 31.48
N MET A 282 1.70 1.88 30.76
CA MET A 282 2.80 2.82 31.06
C MET A 282 3.35 2.66 32.48
N ARG A 283 3.73 1.43 32.81
CA ARG A 283 4.40 0.99 34.05
C ARG A 283 5.80 0.46 33.74
N HIS A 284 6.64 0.35 34.76
CA HIS A 284 7.87 -0.44 34.68
C HIS A 284 7.54 -1.92 34.41
N THR A 285 8.36 -2.59 33.60
CA THR A 285 8.27 -4.04 33.36
C THR A 285 8.53 -4.83 34.63
N PHE A 286 7.74 -5.87 34.88
CA PHE A 286 7.95 -6.77 36.01
C PHE A 286 9.01 -7.84 35.72
N MET A 287 9.08 -8.29 34.46
CA MET A 287 10.03 -9.33 34.03
C MET A 287 11.36 -8.73 33.52
N PRO A 288 12.49 -9.41 33.72
CA PRO A 288 13.71 -9.10 32.98
C PRO A 288 13.50 -9.34 31.48
N PHE A 289 14.30 -8.68 30.65
CA PHE A 289 14.30 -8.96 29.21
C PHE A 289 14.95 -10.32 28.94
N ILE A 290 14.19 -11.25 28.37
CA ILE A 290 14.68 -12.56 27.95
C ILE A 290 14.56 -12.64 26.41
N PRO A 291 15.69 -12.62 25.65
CA PRO A 291 15.66 -12.69 24.19
C PRO A 291 15.27 -14.07 23.68
N PHE A 292 14.94 -14.17 22.39
CA PHE A 292 14.90 -15.43 21.64
C PHE A 292 16.27 -15.85 21.09
N THR A 293 17.16 -14.89 20.84
CA THR A 293 18.52 -15.15 20.35
C THR A 293 19.54 -14.11 20.84
N ASN A 294 20.76 -14.55 21.13
CA ASN A 294 21.85 -13.67 21.56
C ASN A 294 22.37 -12.73 20.45
N ALA A 295 21.93 -12.91 19.20
CA ALA A 295 22.33 -12.10 18.04
C ALA A 295 21.72 -10.68 17.99
N TYR A 296 21.05 -10.23 19.05
CA TYR A 296 20.38 -8.93 19.11
C TYR A 296 21.31 -7.76 19.51
N LEU A 297 22.44 -8.04 20.18
CA LEU A 297 23.44 -7.05 20.63
C LEU A 297 24.81 -7.25 19.95
N LEU A 298 25.61 -6.18 19.96
CA LEU A 298 27.02 -6.15 19.62
C LEU A 298 27.74 -5.23 20.63
N GLY A 299 28.25 -5.82 21.71
CA GLY A 299 28.58 -5.08 22.93
C GLY A 299 27.33 -4.46 23.56
N ASP A 300 27.45 -3.31 24.22
CA ASP A 300 26.35 -2.63 24.94
C ASP A 300 25.37 -1.88 24.02
N ARG A 301 25.28 -2.26 22.74
CA ARG A 301 24.36 -1.67 21.75
C ARG A 301 23.70 -2.76 20.92
N LEU A 302 22.57 -2.42 20.29
CA LEU A 302 21.94 -3.28 19.30
C LEU A 302 22.96 -3.73 18.25
N ALA A 303 22.80 -4.95 17.71
CA ALA A 303 23.55 -5.49 16.58
C ALA A 303 23.20 -4.78 15.26
N PHE A 304 23.38 -3.47 15.27
CA PHE A 304 23.40 -2.56 14.14
C PHE A 304 24.87 -2.36 13.81
N SER A 305 25.38 -3.22 12.92
CA SER A 305 26.81 -3.46 12.75
C SER A 305 27.61 -2.21 12.38
N THR A 306 28.92 -2.35 12.48
CA THR A 306 29.86 -1.45 11.82
C THR A 306 29.39 -1.21 10.40
N GLN A 307 29.42 -2.24 9.55
CA GLN A 307 28.91 -2.18 8.20
C GLN A 307 27.35 -2.08 8.20
N GLU A 308 26.71 -1.09 8.86
CA GLU A 308 25.27 -0.74 8.98
C GLU A 308 24.90 0.75 9.20
N ARG A 309 25.74 1.57 9.84
CA ARG A 309 25.45 2.98 10.18
C ARG A 309 25.60 4.03 9.05
N LEU A 310 26.34 3.77 7.95
CA LEU A 310 26.68 4.69 6.83
C LEU A 310 25.49 4.94 5.92
N TRP A 311 24.89 3.87 5.37
CA TRP A 311 23.82 4.04 4.38
C TRP A 311 22.56 4.62 5.05
N ALA A 312 22.44 4.49 6.38
CA ALA A 312 21.51 5.23 7.22
C ALA A 312 21.95 6.70 7.43
N ARG A 313 23.22 6.99 7.78
CA ARG A 313 23.74 8.38 7.84
C ARG A 313 23.63 9.15 6.51
N GLN A 314 23.61 8.47 5.36
CA GLN A 314 23.36 9.08 4.05
C GLN A 314 21.92 9.64 3.91
N THR A 315 20.91 9.00 4.52
CA THR A 315 19.50 9.44 4.43
C THR A 315 19.03 10.20 5.66
N LEU A 316 19.56 9.88 6.85
CA LEU A 316 19.20 10.48 8.14
C LEU A 316 20.44 11.03 8.91
N PRO A 317 21.27 11.92 8.32
CA PRO A 317 22.55 12.37 8.90
C PRO A 317 22.48 13.11 10.26
N ARG A 318 21.27 13.48 10.71
CA ARG A 318 21.01 14.27 11.92
C ARG A 318 20.12 13.56 12.95
N LEU A 319 19.73 12.30 12.73
CA LEU A 319 18.95 11.52 13.70
C LEU A 319 19.74 11.35 15.02
N GLY A 320 19.08 11.43 16.17
CA GLY A 320 19.67 11.30 17.51
C GLY A 320 20.52 12.47 18.00
N LYS A 321 21.27 13.14 17.13
CA LYS A 321 22.35 14.08 17.52
C LYS A 321 21.93 15.26 18.40
N GLY A 322 20.69 15.74 18.28
CA GLY A 322 20.21 16.94 19.00
C GLY A 322 19.97 16.77 20.50
N PHE A 323 20.07 15.55 21.06
CA PHE A 323 19.91 15.35 22.51
C PHE A 323 21.18 15.74 23.29
N LEU A 324 22.36 15.49 22.71
CA LEU A 324 23.65 15.87 23.31
C LEU A 324 23.88 17.40 23.32
N ASP A 325 23.16 18.15 22.47
CA ASP A 325 23.11 19.61 22.52
C ASP A 325 22.43 20.16 23.81
N VAL A 326 21.84 19.28 24.65
CA VAL A 326 21.11 19.63 25.88
C VAL A 326 21.59 18.85 27.10
N TRP A 327 21.81 17.53 26.97
CA TRP A 327 22.25 16.66 28.06
C TRP A 327 23.62 16.08 27.79
N GLN A 328 24.42 15.97 28.85
CA GLN A 328 25.69 15.25 28.87
C GLN A 328 25.53 14.04 29.81
N PRO A 329 26.29 12.95 29.63
CA PRO A 329 26.23 11.77 30.50
C PRO A 329 26.96 12.05 31.82
N THR A 330 26.37 12.91 32.66
CA THR A 330 26.94 13.39 33.93
C THR A 330 26.48 12.61 35.15
N ASP A 331 25.37 11.89 35.04
CA ASP A 331 24.77 11.08 36.09
C ASP A 331 24.14 9.80 35.50
N PRO A 332 23.83 8.78 36.33
CA PRO A 332 23.30 7.50 35.84
C PRO A 332 21.93 7.61 35.15
N VAL A 333 21.08 8.56 35.54
CA VAL A 333 19.72 8.72 35.01
C VAL A 333 19.75 9.34 33.61
N LEU A 334 20.54 10.40 33.42
CA LEU A 334 20.79 10.98 32.10
C LEU A 334 21.55 9.99 31.20
N THR A 335 22.49 9.23 31.73
CA THR A 335 23.21 8.19 30.97
C THR A 335 22.25 7.08 30.49
N ALA A 336 21.34 6.61 31.36
CA ALA A 336 20.36 5.58 30.99
C ALA A 336 19.37 6.04 29.90
N ILE A 337 18.81 7.26 30.00
CA ILE A 337 17.89 7.76 28.96
C ILE A 337 18.62 8.04 27.64
N LEU A 338 19.89 8.47 27.66
CA LEU A 338 20.72 8.61 26.46
C LEU A 338 21.02 7.25 25.81
N ALA A 339 21.31 6.20 26.59
CA ALA A 339 21.47 4.83 26.07
C ALA A 339 20.18 4.30 25.40
N VAL A 340 19.02 4.54 26.02
CA VAL A 340 17.71 4.23 25.43
C VAL A 340 17.47 5.00 24.13
N MET A 341 17.79 6.29 24.09
CA MET A 341 17.74 7.07 22.85
C MET A 341 18.65 6.47 21.77
N ASP A 342 19.85 6.03 22.13
CA ASP A 342 20.79 5.38 21.21
C ASP A 342 20.25 4.03 20.68
N HIS A 343 19.64 3.18 21.51
CA HIS A 343 18.97 1.96 21.03
C HIS A 343 17.79 2.27 20.11
N MET A 344 16.97 3.27 20.46
CA MET A 344 15.86 3.72 19.63
C MET A 344 16.35 4.36 18.32
N VAL A 345 17.51 5.03 18.31
CA VAL A 345 18.14 5.60 17.13
C VAL A 345 18.75 4.52 16.26
N ASP A 346 19.50 3.56 16.81
CA ASP A 346 20.06 2.43 16.05
C ASP A 346 18.91 1.58 15.45
N PHE A 347 17.81 1.32 16.18
CA PHE A 347 16.64 0.62 15.63
C PHE A 347 15.82 1.47 14.64
N THR A 348 15.64 2.76 14.89
CA THR A 348 15.01 3.68 13.92
C THR A 348 15.84 3.81 12.67
N MET A 349 17.17 3.78 12.82
CA MET A 349 18.05 3.56 11.70
C MET A 349 17.61 2.26 11.06
N ILE A 350 17.77 1.05 11.65
CA ILE A 350 17.37 -0.31 11.16
C ILE A 350 16.03 -0.40 10.38
N VAL A 351 15.13 0.57 10.52
CA VAL A 351 13.82 0.68 9.87
C VAL A 351 13.75 1.56 8.58
N GLU A 352 14.83 2.24 8.15
CA GLU A 352 14.88 3.19 7.00
C GLU A 352 15.35 2.65 5.61
N ASN A 353 16.11 1.54 5.53
CA ASN A 353 16.82 0.93 4.35
C ASN A 353 16.98 -0.73 4.01
N TYR A 354 16.27 -1.97 4.03
CA TYR A 354 14.94 -2.89 4.08
C TYR A 354 13.58 -3.07 3.12
N ILE A 355 12.71 -2.14 2.54
CA ILE A 355 12.10 -1.95 1.12
C ILE A 355 12.83 -1.12 -0.04
N ARG A 356 13.19 0.18 0.07
CA ARG A 356 13.97 1.08 -0.87
C ARG A 356 15.30 0.59 -1.61
N GLY A 357 15.79 -0.65 -1.49
CA GLY A 357 17.19 -1.11 -1.75
C GLY A 357 17.88 -2.21 -0.85
N ARG A 358 18.35 -1.91 0.38
CA ARG A 358 19.55 -2.54 1.01
C ARG A 358 19.28 -3.53 2.21
N VAL A 359 20.04 -4.59 2.52
CA VAL A 359 19.78 -5.54 3.68
C VAL A 359 21.08 -6.21 4.16
N SER A 360 21.11 -6.66 5.42
CA SER A 360 22.13 -7.47 6.09
C SER A 360 21.45 -8.76 6.62
N PRO A 361 22.04 -9.95 6.44
CA PRO A 361 21.44 -11.18 6.94
C PRO A 361 21.30 -11.18 8.48
N ARG A 362 20.09 -11.39 8.99
CA ARG A 362 19.80 -11.66 10.41
C ARG A 362 18.55 -12.53 10.56
N PRO A 363 18.44 -13.36 11.61
CA PRO A 363 17.20 -14.06 11.95
C PRO A 363 16.04 -13.07 12.19
N GLY A 364 14.80 -13.51 11.92
CA GLY A 364 13.61 -12.74 12.23
C GLY A 364 13.46 -12.52 13.74
N ALA A 365 13.80 -13.53 14.53
CA ALA A 365 13.91 -13.42 15.99
C ALA A 365 14.88 -12.31 16.43
N ALA A 366 16.06 -12.18 15.81
CA ALA A 366 17.05 -11.17 16.20
C ALA A 366 16.56 -9.73 15.97
N LEU A 367 15.87 -9.48 14.84
CA LEU A 367 15.21 -8.18 14.58
C LEU A 367 14.08 -7.91 15.59
N THR A 368 13.42 -8.97 16.06
CA THR A 368 12.36 -8.89 17.06
C THR A 368 12.92 -8.56 18.43
N ASP A 369 13.99 -9.22 18.85
CA ASP A 369 14.71 -8.95 20.09
C ASP A 369 15.31 -7.54 20.11
N GLN A 370 15.86 -7.06 18.99
CA GLN A 370 16.34 -5.67 18.87
C GLN A 370 15.24 -4.64 19.16
N ARG A 371 14.02 -4.85 18.64
CA ARG A 371 12.85 -4.01 18.93
C ARG A 371 12.43 -4.12 20.40
N ASN A 372 12.33 -5.35 20.90
CA ASN A 372 11.77 -5.64 22.21
C ASN A 372 12.73 -5.16 23.32
N PHE A 373 14.04 -5.30 23.16
CA PHE A 373 15.05 -4.73 24.05
C PHE A 373 14.99 -3.20 24.09
N ALA A 374 14.92 -2.53 22.93
CA ALA A 374 14.82 -1.08 22.87
C ALA A 374 13.54 -0.55 23.56
N GLN A 375 12.43 -1.30 23.48
CA GLN A 375 11.21 -0.99 24.22
C GLN A 375 11.34 -1.33 25.72
N HIS A 376 11.95 -2.46 26.09
CA HIS A 376 12.13 -2.88 27.50
C HIS A 376 13.01 -1.88 28.27
N ALA A 377 14.12 -1.45 27.67
CA ALA A 377 14.99 -0.43 28.24
C ALA A 377 14.24 0.91 28.42
N LEU A 378 13.38 1.31 27.46
CA LEU A 378 12.52 2.49 27.59
C LEU A 378 11.45 2.35 28.69
N MET A 379 10.85 1.17 28.85
CA MET A 379 9.88 0.90 29.92
C MET A 379 10.54 0.82 31.30
N SER A 380 11.82 0.42 31.36
CA SER A 380 12.63 0.35 32.58
C SER A 380 13.17 1.70 33.06
N LEU A 381 12.97 2.79 32.30
CA LEU A 381 13.35 4.13 32.77
C LEU A 381 12.38 4.62 33.86
N PRO A 382 12.88 4.96 35.07
CA PRO A 382 12.04 5.46 36.16
C PRO A 382 11.37 6.78 35.79
N THR A 383 10.22 7.08 36.40
CA THR A 383 9.62 8.41 36.32
C THR A 383 10.43 9.43 37.11
N ALA A 384 10.30 10.73 36.78
CA ALA A 384 10.90 11.80 37.57
C ALA A 384 10.51 11.75 39.07
N ARG A 385 9.30 11.25 39.38
CA ARG A 385 8.83 11.07 40.77
C ARG A 385 9.53 9.91 41.48
N GLU A 386 9.77 8.80 40.79
CA GLU A 386 10.51 7.66 41.36
C GLU A 386 11.98 8.03 41.58
N ILE A 387 12.58 8.83 40.69
CA ILE A 387 13.91 9.42 40.90
C ILE A 387 13.91 10.30 42.16
N GLU A 388 13.01 11.30 42.23
CA GLU A 388 12.88 12.20 43.39
C GLU A 388 12.66 11.44 44.71
N THR A 389 11.86 10.36 44.69
CA THR A 389 11.58 9.51 45.86
C THR A 389 12.79 8.67 46.28
N ASN A 390 13.55 8.15 45.32
CA ASN A 390 14.64 7.20 45.58
C ASN A 390 16.00 7.88 45.84
N THR A 391 16.24 9.07 45.30
CA THR A 391 17.52 9.79 45.43
C THR A 391 17.43 11.07 46.25
N GLY A 392 16.21 11.57 46.51
CA GLY A 392 15.98 12.89 47.12
C GLY A 392 16.34 14.07 46.20
N GLN A 393 16.71 13.83 44.94
CA GLN A 393 17.15 14.86 44.00
C GLN A 393 16.13 15.09 42.89
N LEU A 394 15.89 16.37 42.58
CA LEU A 394 15.09 16.77 41.42
C LEU A 394 15.85 16.52 40.12
N CYS A 395 15.26 15.74 39.21
CA CYS A 395 15.77 15.58 37.86
C CYS A 395 15.50 16.82 37.00
N ASP A 396 16.15 16.92 35.82
CA ASP A 396 15.93 17.99 34.85
C ASP A 396 14.44 18.08 34.44
N ASP A 397 13.86 19.29 34.43
CA ASP A 397 12.48 19.59 34.01
C ASP A 397 12.08 18.95 32.65
N LEU A 398 13.02 18.73 31.73
CA LEU A 398 12.78 18.08 30.44
C LEU A 398 12.71 16.54 30.52
N TYR A 399 13.09 15.91 31.63
CA TYR A 399 13.22 14.45 31.75
C TYR A 399 11.90 13.70 31.57
N GLU A 400 10.89 13.87 32.44
CA GLU A 400 9.60 13.16 32.29
C GLU A 400 8.86 13.57 31.00
N PRO A 401 8.84 14.85 30.56
CA PRO A 401 8.32 15.22 29.24
C PRO A 401 9.04 14.51 28.09
N CYS A 402 10.37 14.33 28.15
CA CYS A 402 11.13 13.57 27.16
C CYS A 402 10.81 12.07 27.21
N ARG A 403 10.87 11.45 28.39
CA ARG A 403 10.59 10.02 28.61
C ARG A 403 9.19 9.65 28.09
N LEU A 404 8.20 10.51 28.31
CA LEU A 404 6.85 10.38 27.75
C LEU A 404 6.80 10.65 26.23
N ALA A 405 7.59 11.57 25.69
CA ALA A 405 7.70 11.79 24.24
C ALA A 405 8.44 10.65 23.50
N LEU A 406 9.40 9.97 24.15
CA LEU A 406 10.01 8.73 23.67
C LEU A 406 9.01 7.57 23.65
N LEU A 407 8.17 7.44 24.70
CA LEU A 407 7.05 6.48 24.68
C LEU A 407 6.06 6.77 23.55
N VAL A 408 5.70 8.04 23.31
CA VAL A 408 4.92 8.44 22.13
C VAL A 408 5.60 8.05 20.82
N TYR A 409 6.90 8.31 20.69
CA TYR A 409 7.67 7.93 19.50
C TYR A 409 7.66 6.41 19.29
N SER A 410 7.85 5.64 20.37
CA SER A 410 7.82 4.17 20.30
C SER A 410 6.45 3.63 19.87
N PHE A 411 5.36 4.10 20.49
CA PHE A 411 3.99 3.68 20.16
C PHE A 411 3.54 4.06 18.73
N LEU A 412 4.34 4.86 18.01
CA LEU A 412 4.12 5.21 16.60
C LEU A 412 5.16 4.59 15.65
N VAL A 413 6.39 4.32 16.12
CA VAL A 413 7.51 3.92 15.25
C VAL A 413 8.14 2.58 15.63
N VAL A 414 8.66 2.46 16.86
CA VAL A 414 9.49 1.32 17.32
C VAL A 414 8.60 0.15 17.75
N PHE A 415 7.73 0.36 18.74
CA PHE A 415 6.81 -0.64 19.30
C PHE A 415 5.35 -0.17 19.14
N PRO A 416 4.80 -0.16 17.91
CA PRO A 416 3.50 0.45 17.60
C PRO A 416 2.30 -0.37 18.11
N LEU A 417 1.94 -0.16 19.39
CA LEU A 417 0.75 -0.71 20.02
C LEU A 417 -0.54 -0.23 19.34
N PRO A 418 -1.52 -1.10 19.05
CA PRO A 418 -2.78 -0.68 18.43
C PRO A 418 -3.52 0.37 19.28
N PRO A 419 -4.27 1.31 18.67
CA PRO A 419 -4.87 2.45 19.36
C PRO A 419 -6.14 2.05 20.14
N ILE A 420 -5.94 1.29 21.21
CA ILE A 420 -6.97 0.84 22.15
C ILE A 420 -7.50 2.04 22.93
N ILE A 421 -8.80 2.03 23.23
CA ILE A 421 -9.47 3.08 24.01
C ILE A 421 -8.72 3.32 25.33
N GLY A 422 -8.34 4.56 25.60
CA GLY A 422 -7.69 5.00 26.83
C GLY A 422 -6.16 5.13 26.76
N LEU A 423 -5.47 4.41 25.87
CA LEU A 423 -4.00 4.45 25.79
C LEU A 423 -3.50 5.84 25.36
N HIS A 424 -4.05 6.36 24.26
CA HIS A 424 -3.67 7.65 23.69
C HIS A 424 -4.07 8.80 24.62
N GLU A 425 -5.24 8.70 25.24
CA GLU A 425 -5.79 9.64 26.21
C GLU A 425 -4.89 9.74 27.45
N LYS A 426 -4.45 8.60 27.99
CA LYS A 426 -3.60 8.50 29.18
C LYS A 426 -2.19 9.06 28.92
N ILE A 427 -1.54 8.71 27.80
CA ILE A 427 -0.19 9.23 27.50
C ILE A 427 -0.23 10.73 27.19
N THR A 428 -1.24 11.18 26.42
CA THR A 428 -1.44 12.60 26.11
C THR A 428 -1.66 13.42 27.37
N SER A 429 -2.47 12.92 28.31
CA SER A 429 -2.77 13.62 29.56
C SER A 429 -1.59 13.61 30.54
N ARG A 430 -0.77 12.55 30.57
CA ARG A 430 0.50 12.52 31.32
C ARG A 430 1.48 13.54 30.77
N LEU A 431 1.70 13.56 29.46
CA LEU A 431 2.66 14.46 28.81
C LEU A 431 2.23 15.93 28.92
N GLN A 432 0.93 16.23 28.79
CA GLN A 432 0.40 17.57 29.02
C GLN A 432 0.67 18.02 30.45
N ARG A 433 0.44 17.15 31.44
CA ARG A 433 0.70 17.45 32.85
C ARG A 433 2.18 17.67 33.13
N SER A 434 3.08 16.83 32.60
CA SER A 434 4.53 17.00 32.82
C SER A 434 5.06 18.29 32.20
N ILE A 435 4.51 18.73 31.06
CA ILE A 435 4.85 20.02 30.44
C ILE A 435 4.35 21.21 31.29
N VAL A 436 3.12 21.14 31.81
CA VAL A 436 2.54 22.19 32.67
C VAL A 436 3.26 22.31 34.02
N LEU A 437 3.93 21.24 34.48
CA LEU A 437 4.72 21.23 35.73
C LEU A 437 6.18 21.68 35.56
N MET A 438 6.64 21.99 34.34
CA MET A 438 7.97 22.57 34.12
C MET A 438 8.06 23.96 34.77
N LYS A 439 9.14 24.20 35.51
CA LYS A 439 9.37 25.44 36.29
C LYS A 439 10.06 26.53 35.46
N GLN A 440 10.68 26.17 34.33
CA GLN A 440 11.45 27.09 33.49
C GLN A 440 10.65 27.67 32.32
N ASP A 441 10.48 29.01 32.30
CA ASP A 441 9.83 29.73 31.20
C ASP A 441 10.52 29.53 29.83
N LEU A 442 9.69 29.41 28.78
CA LEU A 442 10.10 29.39 27.36
C LEU A 442 11.01 30.60 27.00
N GLN A 443 10.84 31.72 27.69
CA GLN A 443 11.62 32.94 27.44
C GLN A 443 13.08 32.80 27.88
N PHE A 444 13.38 32.06 28.96
CA PHE A 444 14.74 31.91 29.47
C PHE A 444 15.46 30.65 28.94
N MET A 445 14.74 29.69 28.35
CA MET A 445 15.38 28.55 27.70
C MET A 445 16.30 28.94 26.52
N GLY A 446 17.48 28.32 26.50
CA GLY A 446 18.45 28.40 25.41
C GLY A 446 17.99 27.65 24.14
N GLN A 447 18.66 27.90 23.01
CA GLN A 447 18.22 27.43 21.68
C GLN A 447 18.11 25.90 21.58
N SER A 448 19.05 25.13 22.17
CA SER A 448 18.99 23.67 22.16
C SER A 448 17.80 23.13 22.96
N ARG A 449 17.61 23.64 24.19
CA ARG A 449 16.47 23.27 25.06
C ARG A 449 15.12 23.63 24.42
N LEU A 450 15.02 24.77 23.72
CA LEU A 450 13.84 25.11 22.92
C LEU A 450 13.58 24.17 21.74
N ARG A 451 14.62 23.75 21.00
CA ARG A 451 14.47 22.76 19.90
C ARG A 451 14.00 21.41 20.43
N PHE A 452 14.54 20.97 21.57
CA PHE A 452 14.15 19.73 22.22
C PHE A 452 12.70 19.81 22.75
N HIS A 453 12.33 20.91 23.41
CA HIS A 453 10.96 21.15 23.86
C HIS A 453 9.97 21.21 22.68
N LEU A 454 10.34 21.79 21.53
CA LEU A 454 9.53 21.74 20.31
C LEU A 454 9.29 20.30 19.82
N TRP A 455 10.30 19.42 19.89
CA TRP A 455 10.16 18.01 19.53
C TRP A 455 9.20 17.29 20.48
N ILE A 456 9.31 17.52 21.80
CA ILE A 456 8.39 17.01 22.83
C ILE A 456 6.95 17.46 22.57
N LEU A 457 6.74 18.77 22.34
CA LEU A 457 5.44 19.34 21.98
C LEU A 457 4.89 18.77 20.66
N THR A 458 5.76 18.50 19.68
CA THR A 458 5.38 17.91 18.38
C THR A 458 4.92 16.47 18.55
N MET A 459 5.60 15.66 19.38
CA MET A 459 5.13 14.30 19.71
C MET A 459 3.77 14.34 20.42
N GLY A 460 3.62 15.22 21.42
CA GLY A 460 2.33 15.45 22.09
C GLY A 460 1.20 15.90 21.15
N ALA A 461 1.50 16.77 20.18
CA ALA A 461 0.56 17.16 19.14
C ALA A 461 0.20 15.97 18.22
N ILE A 462 1.16 15.13 17.84
CA ILE A 462 0.94 13.98 16.96
C ILE A 462 0.05 12.94 17.66
N ILE A 463 0.40 12.48 18.86
CA ILE A 463 -0.36 11.43 19.57
C ILE A 463 -1.81 11.83 19.87
N SER A 464 -2.03 13.13 20.10
CA SER A 464 -3.35 13.73 20.37
C SER A 464 -4.21 13.98 19.13
N ILE A 465 -3.85 13.47 17.94
CA ILE A 465 -4.76 13.50 16.78
C ILE A 465 -6.12 12.88 17.16
N GLY A 466 -7.18 13.65 16.94
CA GLY A 466 -8.57 13.34 17.31
C GLY A 466 -8.90 13.39 18.81
N LEU A 467 -8.03 13.98 19.64
CA LEU A 467 -8.28 14.23 21.07
C LEU A 467 -8.38 15.73 21.35
N PRO A 468 -9.23 16.18 22.30
CA PRO A 468 -9.38 17.60 22.63
C PRO A 468 -8.08 18.22 23.17
N GLN A 469 -7.23 17.45 23.85
CA GLN A 469 -5.92 17.88 24.34
C GLN A 469 -4.99 18.39 23.24
N ARG A 470 -5.23 18.08 21.95
CA ARG A 470 -4.44 18.62 20.83
C ARG A 470 -4.48 20.15 20.77
N ALA A 471 -5.55 20.79 21.25
CA ALA A 471 -5.64 22.24 21.33
C ALA A 471 -4.51 22.85 22.20
N PHE A 472 -4.17 22.20 23.32
CA PHE A 472 -3.06 22.61 24.20
C PHE A 472 -1.72 22.58 23.45
N TYR A 473 -1.34 21.44 22.85
CA TYR A 473 -0.06 21.33 22.15
C TYR A 473 0.07 22.30 20.97
N ILE A 474 -1.00 22.54 20.23
CA ILE A 474 -1.00 23.53 19.14
C ILE A 474 -0.88 24.97 19.68
N ALA A 475 -1.45 25.27 20.85
CA ALA A 475 -1.27 26.57 21.52
C ALA A 475 0.18 26.77 22.02
N GLU A 476 0.79 25.76 22.66
CA GLU A 476 2.18 25.85 23.14
C GLU A 476 3.18 25.92 21.98
N ILE A 477 2.97 25.16 20.89
CA ILE A 477 3.80 25.30 19.67
C ILE A 477 3.69 26.73 19.10
N ARG A 478 2.49 27.32 19.05
CA ARG A 478 2.29 28.71 18.60
C ARG A 478 3.03 29.71 19.50
N LYS A 479 2.90 29.61 20.83
CA LYS A 479 3.64 30.42 21.80
C LYS A 479 5.15 30.30 21.59
N MET A 480 5.67 29.09 21.40
CA MET A 480 7.10 28.85 21.25
C MET A 480 7.64 29.39 19.91
N VAL A 481 6.88 29.26 18.81
CA VAL A 481 7.21 29.88 17.52
C VAL A 481 7.21 31.41 17.61
N LEU A 482 6.23 32.02 18.28
CA LEU A 482 6.19 33.46 18.52
C LEU A 482 7.39 33.94 19.37
N CYS A 483 7.76 33.20 20.42
CA CYS A 483 8.96 33.47 21.21
C CYS A 483 10.25 33.37 20.38
N TRP A 484 10.32 32.41 19.45
CA TRP A 484 11.47 32.24 18.56
C TRP A 484 11.60 33.39 17.56
N VAL A 485 10.49 33.83 16.95
CA VAL A 485 10.43 35.01 16.08
C VAL A 485 10.81 36.28 16.86
N TYR A 486 10.33 36.44 18.10
CA TYR A 486 10.70 37.57 18.95
C TYR A 486 12.20 37.59 19.29
N LYS A 487 12.78 36.44 19.67
CA LYS A 487 14.23 36.29 19.90
C LYS A 487 15.04 36.61 18.63
N MET A 488 14.61 36.17 17.44
CA MET A 488 15.27 36.55 16.18
C MET A 488 15.17 38.06 15.89
N ARG A 489 14.00 38.67 16.11
CA ARG A 489 13.77 40.11 15.88
C ARG A 489 14.62 40.97 16.83
N MET A 490 14.76 40.55 18.09
CA MET A 490 15.66 41.21 19.05
C MET A 490 17.14 41.08 18.68
N HIS A 491 17.60 39.90 18.24
CA HIS A 491 18.97 39.75 17.73
C HIS A 491 19.22 40.61 16.47
N SER A 492 18.25 40.70 15.56
CA SER A 492 18.31 41.58 14.38
C SER A 492 18.42 43.06 14.76
N VAL A 493 17.62 43.53 15.72
CA VAL A 493 17.69 44.92 16.23
C VAL A 493 19.01 45.19 16.95
N LYS A 494 19.55 44.23 17.69
CA LYS A 494 20.86 44.37 18.34
C LYS A 494 21.99 44.49 17.30
N TYR A 495 22.07 43.56 16.34
CA TYR A 495 23.01 43.64 15.22
C TYR A 495 22.89 44.95 14.43
N SER A 496 21.67 45.46 14.20
CA SER A 496 21.45 46.74 13.54
C SER A 496 22.07 47.91 14.33
N LYS A 497 21.85 47.98 15.66
CA LYS A 497 22.47 49.00 16.52
C LYS A 497 23.99 48.90 16.55
N ASP A 498 24.52 47.69 16.69
CA ASP A 498 25.98 47.46 16.76
C ASP A 498 26.65 47.83 15.42
N PHE A 499 26.02 47.51 14.28
CA PHE A 499 26.50 47.87 12.94
C PHE A 499 26.47 49.38 12.69
N TYR A 500 25.38 50.08 13.06
CA TYR A 500 25.32 51.54 13.01
C TYR A 500 26.35 52.20 13.93
N GLY A 501 26.62 51.62 15.11
CA GLY A 501 27.68 52.08 16.01
C GLY A 501 29.08 51.98 15.40
N ILE A 502 29.37 50.89 14.68
CA ILE A 502 30.62 50.70 13.95
C ILE A 502 30.73 51.67 12.77
N GLN A 503 29.69 51.82 11.94
CA GLN A 503 29.67 52.81 10.85
C GLN A 503 29.90 54.24 11.36
N LYS A 504 29.26 54.64 12.45
CA LYS A 504 29.42 56.00 13.02
C LYS A 504 30.86 56.28 13.43
N ARG A 505 31.53 55.33 14.11
CA ARG A 505 32.94 55.46 14.50
C ARG A 505 33.88 55.54 13.29
N LEU A 506 33.66 54.73 12.25
CA LEU A 506 34.46 54.76 11.01
C LEU A 506 34.30 56.11 10.26
N VAL A 507 33.09 56.66 10.21
CA VAL A 507 32.81 57.98 9.60
C VAL A 507 33.38 59.14 10.44
N GLU A 508 33.45 59.00 11.76
CA GLU A 508 34.08 59.99 12.64
C GLU A 508 35.62 59.95 12.50
N MET A 509 36.24 58.78 12.49
CA MET A 509 37.67 58.61 12.21
C MET A 509 38.07 59.21 10.85
N ALA A 510 37.30 58.94 9.79
CA ALA A 510 37.55 59.45 8.45
C ALA A 510 37.41 60.99 8.32
N LYS A 511 36.75 61.65 9.29
CA LYS A 511 36.66 63.13 9.35
C LYS A 511 37.80 63.77 10.13
N THR A 512 38.42 63.04 11.07
CA THR A 512 39.59 63.54 11.82
C THR A 512 40.90 63.48 11.05
N SER A 513 41.04 62.56 10.08
CA SER A 513 42.20 62.47 9.18
C SER A 513 42.08 63.46 8.01
N GLY A 514 42.39 64.73 8.26
CA GLY A 514 42.25 65.79 7.27
C GLY A 514 43.26 65.72 6.11
N GLY A 515 42.75 65.54 4.89
CA GLY A 515 43.42 66.00 3.66
C GLY A 515 44.08 64.94 2.78
N MET A 516 43.33 64.38 1.83
CA MET A 516 43.70 64.38 0.41
C MET A 516 42.49 64.09 -0.50
N ARG A 517 42.45 64.71 -1.69
CA ARG A 517 41.40 64.51 -2.69
C ARG A 517 41.79 63.37 -3.65
N ASN A 518 41.36 62.14 -3.36
CA ASN A 518 41.00 61.06 -4.30
C ASN A 518 40.93 59.71 -3.56
N ALA A 519 39.73 59.28 -3.17
CA ALA A 519 39.52 58.05 -2.40
C ALA A 519 38.29 57.24 -2.89
N THR A 520 38.10 57.14 -4.21
CA THR A 520 37.00 56.39 -4.85
C THR A 520 37.24 54.89 -4.99
N ASN A 521 38.38 54.37 -4.51
CA ASN A 521 38.75 52.95 -4.56
C ASN A 521 39.22 52.42 -3.20
N LEU A 522 38.31 52.33 -2.22
CA LEU A 522 38.50 51.51 -1.01
C LEU A 522 37.62 50.26 -1.11
N ASN A 523 38.29 49.12 -1.35
CA ASN A 523 37.67 47.90 -1.84
C ASN A 523 37.08 47.06 -0.68
N LEU A 524 35.79 47.27 -0.36
CA LEU A 524 35.04 46.52 0.67
C LEU A 524 34.55 45.15 0.16
N SER A 525 35.46 44.33 -0.37
CA SER A 525 35.17 43.00 -0.94
C SER A 525 35.01 41.88 0.10
N TYR A 526 35.24 42.15 1.38
CA TYR A 526 35.06 41.21 2.50
C TYR A 526 33.95 41.65 3.46
N LEU A 527 32.70 41.34 3.11
CA LEU A 527 31.55 41.11 4.04
C LEU A 527 30.26 40.75 3.26
N SER A 528 30.27 39.62 2.55
CA SER A 528 29.09 39.09 1.85
C SER A 528 28.06 38.52 2.84
N ILE A 529 27.23 39.39 3.40
CA ILE A 529 26.03 38.97 4.16
C ILE A 529 25.11 38.19 3.23
N ASP A 530 24.82 36.95 3.60
CA ASP A 530 24.02 36.00 2.81
C ASP A 530 22.62 36.55 2.48
N ARG A 531 22.39 36.79 1.18
CA ARG A 531 21.12 37.29 0.64
C ARG A 531 20.02 36.22 0.51
N SER A 532 20.25 34.98 0.92
CA SER A 532 19.30 33.85 0.80
C SER A 532 17.93 34.02 1.50
N LYS A 533 17.72 35.12 2.26
CA LYS A 533 16.53 35.33 3.12
C LYS A 533 15.60 36.47 2.72
N LEU A 534 15.81 37.14 1.58
CA LEU A 534 14.90 38.18 1.06
C LEU A 534 14.30 37.78 -0.29
N MET A 535 13.15 37.11 -0.19
CA MET A 535 12.06 36.87 -1.17
C MET A 535 12.34 37.00 -2.69
N TRP A 536 12.00 35.91 -3.39
CA TRP A 536 11.04 35.90 -4.51
C TRP A 536 10.80 37.23 -5.24
N SER A 537 11.68 37.60 -6.17
CA SER A 537 11.34 38.50 -7.29
C SER A 537 12.31 38.32 -8.46
N SER A 538 11.77 38.29 -9.70
CA SER A 538 12.49 38.19 -10.99
C SER A 538 13.35 36.92 -11.26
N PHE A 539 13.63 36.52 -12.51
CA PHE A 539 12.77 36.43 -13.71
C PHE A 539 13.38 35.38 -14.68
N LEU A 540 12.84 35.23 -15.90
CA LEU A 540 13.39 34.34 -16.92
C LEU A 540 14.79 34.78 -17.37
N HIS A 541 15.79 33.89 -17.32
CA HIS A 541 16.98 34.01 -18.19
C HIS A 541 17.81 32.71 -18.37
N GLN A 542 17.33 31.75 -19.17
CA GLN A 542 18.19 30.89 -20.02
C GLN A 542 17.36 30.00 -20.95
N ALA A 543 17.23 30.43 -22.21
CA ALA A 543 16.68 29.64 -23.29
C ALA A 543 17.31 30.06 -24.63
N TRP A 544 18.57 29.68 -24.87
CA TRP A 544 19.15 29.74 -26.22
C TRP A 544 20.38 28.83 -26.39
N HIS A 545 20.20 27.75 -27.15
CA HIS A 545 21.13 27.28 -28.17
C HIS A 545 20.33 26.42 -29.14
N VAL A 546 20.44 26.67 -30.45
CA VAL A 546 19.46 26.24 -31.46
C VAL A 546 20.12 25.47 -32.61
N SER A 547 19.49 24.35 -32.96
CA SER A 547 19.44 23.60 -34.24
C SER A 547 20.60 23.65 -35.26
N ARG A 548 20.95 22.46 -35.80
CA ARG A 548 21.23 22.32 -37.24
C ARG A 548 21.01 20.90 -37.80
N ASP A 549 19.98 20.76 -38.63
CA ASP A 549 19.84 20.03 -39.93
C ASP A 549 21.12 19.42 -40.58
N LYS A 550 21.11 18.38 -41.45
CA LYS A 550 20.04 17.55 -42.11
C LYS A 550 20.61 16.33 -42.91
N HIS A 551 19.72 15.48 -43.46
CA HIS A 551 19.92 14.47 -44.54
C HIS A 551 20.74 13.19 -44.18
N PHE A 552 20.65 12.03 -44.88
CA PHE A 552 20.31 11.71 -46.29
C PHE A 552 19.44 10.43 -46.48
N ASP A 553 19.10 10.11 -47.74
CA ASP A 553 18.13 9.10 -48.21
C ASP A 553 18.63 7.65 -48.50
N ALA A 554 17.69 6.72 -48.36
CA ALA A 554 17.32 5.54 -49.20
C ALA A 554 18.33 4.44 -49.70
N GLN A 555 17.72 3.26 -49.92
CA GLN A 555 18.16 2.06 -50.69
C GLN A 555 19.32 1.19 -50.17
N TYR A 556 19.00 -0.07 -49.85
CA TYR A 556 19.54 -1.32 -50.43
C TYR A 556 18.58 -2.48 -50.09
N GLY A 557 18.69 -3.66 -50.72
CA GLY A 557 17.68 -4.73 -50.61
C GLY A 557 18.23 -6.15 -50.39
N HIS A 558 17.43 -6.97 -49.70
CA HIS A 558 17.65 -8.38 -49.32
C HIS A 558 18.79 -8.65 -48.31
N PRO A 559 18.77 -9.78 -47.55
CA PRO A 559 17.78 -10.87 -47.52
C PRO A 559 17.01 -10.99 -46.18
N LEU A 560 16.09 -11.96 -46.12
CA LEU A 560 15.39 -12.52 -44.94
C LEU A 560 15.72 -11.91 -43.56
N GLU A 561 14.90 -10.96 -43.09
CA GLU A 561 14.97 -10.46 -41.72
C GLU A 561 14.59 -11.55 -40.69
N MET A 562 15.59 -11.97 -39.90
CA MET A 562 15.36 -12.62 -38.61
C MET A 562 14.56 -11.67 -37.71
N VAL A 563 13.66 -12.22 -36.89
CA VAL A 563 12.91 -11.41 -35.92
C VAL A 563 13.82 -11.18 -34.72
N ASP A 564 14.41 -9.99 -34.61
CA ASP A 564 15.24 -9.61 -33.47
C ASP A 564 14.40 -9.52 -32.18
N PHE A 565 14.41 -10.63 -31.43
CA PHE A 565 14.01 -10.64 -30.03
C PHE A 565 15.17 -10.18 -29.13
N VAL A 566 14.84 -9.67 -27.95
CA VAL A 566 15.86 -9.30 -26.96
C VAL A 566 16.57 -10.56 -26.49
N ALA A 567 17.80 -10.76 -26.97
CA ALA A 567 18.71 -11.76 -26.44
C ALA A 567 18.85 -11.58 -24.91
N GLY A 568 18.99 -12.67 -24.17
CA GLY A 568 19.04 -12.68 -22.70
C GLY A 568 20.24 -11.95 -22.06
N PHE A 569 21.03 -11.20 -22.84
CA PHE A 569 22.06 -10.29 -22.34
C PHE A 569 21.99 -8.91 -23.02
N PRO A 570 22.22 -7.84 -22.25
CA PRO A 570 21.81 -6.49 -22.65
C PRO A 570 22.83 -5.81 -23.59
N GLN A 571 22.38 -4.82 -24.37
CA GLN A 571 23.03 -4.42 -25.64
C GLN A 571 23.90 -3.14 -25.57
N THR A 572 23.67 -2.20 -24.64
CA THR A 572 24.50 -0.98 -24.55
C THR A 572 25.92 -1.29 -24.01
N ARG A 573 26.83 -0.31 -24.09
CA ARG A 573 28.21 -0.46 -23.60
C ARG A 573 28.29 -0.59 -22.07
N GLU A 574 27.38 0.07 -21.36
CA GLU A 574 27.25 0.04 -19.90
C GLU A 574 26.61 -1.28 -19.44
N GLU A 575 25.56 -1.71 -20.14
CA GLU A 575 24.91 -3.01 -20.01
C GLU A 575 25.88 -4.19 -20.20
N LYS A 576 26.70 -4.14 -21.25
CA LYS A 576 27.77 -5.12 -21.51
C LYS A 576 28.87 -5.07 -20.44
N SER A 577 29.08 -3.93 -19.77
CA SER A 577 29.99 -3.82 -18.61
C SER A 577 29.42 -4.53 -17.38
N ALA A 578 28.15 -4.25 -17.03
CA ALA A 578 27.46 -4.88 -15.92
C ALA A 578 27.36 -6.42 -16.06
N SER A 579 27.06 -6.91 -17.27
CA SER A 579 27.05 -8.34 -17.59
C SER A 579 28.43 -8.99 -17.41
N ARG A 580 29.50 -8.37 -17.94
CA ARG A 580 30.88 -8.89 -17.78
C ARG A 580 31.31 -8.96 -16.32
N ALA A 581 30.97 -7.96 -15.50
CA ALA A 581 31.24 -7.97 -14.07
C ALA A 581 30.51 -9.12 -13.34
N ALA A 582 29.24 -9.37 -13.66
CA ALA A 582 28.47 -10.48 -13.09
C ALA A 582 29.02 -11.86 -13.49
N ILE A 583 29.43 -12.02 -14.76
CA ILE A 583 30.04 -13.25 -15.27
C ILE A 583 31.39 -13.53 -14.60
N GLN A 584 32.25 -12.51 -14.45
CA GLN A 584 33.52 -12.64 -13.71
C GLN A 584 33.29 -12.96 -12.22
N GLY A 585 32.27 -12.37 -11.60
CA GLY A 585 31.87 -12.65 -10.20
C GLY A 585 31.37 -14.08 -9.95
N ASN A 586 30.80 -14.75 -10.96
CA ASN A 586 30.37 -16.15 -10.86
C ASN A 586 31.44 -17.15 -11.32
N ALA A 587 32.19 -16.86 -12.39
CA ALA A 587 33.27 -17.72 -12.87
C ALA A 587 34.39 -17.91 -11.82
N SER A 588 34.68 -16.86 -11.05
CA SER A 588 35.63 -16.91 -9.92
C SER A 588 35.15 -17.82 -8.77
N ARG A 589 33.85 -17.87 -8.50
CA ARG A 589 33.25 -18.75 -7.47
C ARG A 589 33.18 -20.22 -7.89
N ILE A 590 32.98 -20.50 -9.18
CA ILE A 590 32.89 -21.88 -9.69
C ILE A 590 34.27 -22.57 -9.69
N ARG A 591 35.37 -21.83 -9.94
CA ARG A 591 36.74 -22.39 -9.92
C ARG A 591 37.17 -22.97 -8.56
N TRP A 592 36.53 -22.59 -7.46
CA TRP A 592 36.81 -23.13 -6.11
C TRP A 592 36.12 -24.48 -5.80
N ARG A 593 35.32 -25.06 -6.71
CA ARG A 593 34.57 -26.31 -6.45
C ARG A 593 34.85 -27.48 -7.40
N LYS A 594 35.76 -27.36 -8.37
CA LYS A 594 36.21 -28.48 -9.22
C LYS A 594 37.72 -28.45 -9.43
N GLY A 595 38.44 -28.97 -8.44
CA GLY A 595 39.90 -29.01 -8.37
C GLY A 595 40.49 -30.42 -8.34
N THR A 596 40.03 -31.32 -9.21
CA THR A 596 40.70 -32.62 -9.48
C THR A 596 40.33 -33.14 -10.87
N THR A 597 41.24 -33.90 -11.50
CA THR A 597 41.26 -34.17 -12.94
C THR A 597 41.31 -35.65 -13.30
N VAL A 598 40.54 -36.08 -14.30
CA VAL A 598 40.87 -37.18 -15.25
C VAL A 598 40.38 -36.76 -16.65
N ALA A 599 40.98 -37.34 -17.70
CA ALA A 599 40.89 -36.91 -19.11
C ALA A 599 39.89 -37.77 -19.96
N PRO A 600 39.70 -37.54 -21.28
CA PRO A 600 38.47 -37.90 -22.00
C PRO A 600 38.50 -39.25 -22.77
N GLY A 601 37.31 -39.73 -23.16
CA GLY A 601 37.08 -40.89 -24.04
C GLY A 601 35.94 -40.65 -25.06
N PHE A 602 35.99 -41.32 -26.20
CA PHE A 602 35.23 -41.00 -27.42
C PHE A 602 33.75 -41.46 -27.45
N VAL A 603 32.92 -40.59 -28.04
CA VAL A 603 31.94 -40.85 -29.12
C VAL A 603 31.62 -42.32 -29.47
N GLN A 604 30.35 -42.73 -29.35
CA GLN A 604 29.54 -43.17 -30.52
C GLN A 604 28.03 -43.28 -30.25
N SER A 605 27.27 -43.34 -31.34
CA SER A 605 25.82 -43.37 -31.45
C SER A 605 25.19 -44.73 -31.11
N HIS A 606 23.89 -44.76 -30.82
CA HIS A 606 22.92 -45.41 -31.72
C HIS A 606 21.45 -45.05 -31.40
N VAL A 607 20.66 -44.88 -32.46
CA VAL A 607 19.19 -44.93 -32.45
C VAL A 607 18.77 -46.21 -33.19
N PRO A 608 17.75 -46.92 -32.70
CA PRO A 608 16.76 -47.54 -33.59
C PRO A 608 15.33 -47.05 -33.33
N VAL A 609 14.51 -47.06 -34.37
CA VAL A 609 13.06 -46.72 -34.34
C VAL A 609 12.25 -47.93 -34.77
N GLN A 610 11.16 -48.24 -34.05
CA GLN A 610 9.99 -49.00 -34.50
C GLN A 610 8.77 -48.47 -33.71
N GLN A 611 7.71 -47.91 -34.30
CA GLN A 611 6.79 -48.32 -35.38
C GLN A 611 5.53 -49.10 -34.92
N SER A 612 4.45 -48.33 -34.76
CA SER A 612 3.18 -48.46 -35.50
C SER A 612 1.99 -49.25 -34.94
N SER A 613 0.80 -48.73 -35.28
CA SER A 613 -0.55 -49.32 -35.15
C SER A 613 -1.12 -49.45 -33.73
N SER A 614 -2.44 -49.47 -33.51
CA SER A 614 -3.58 -49.48 -34.45
C SER A 614 -4.73 -48.55 -34.01
N LEU A 615 -5.77 -48.41 -34.83
CA LEU A 615 -6.94 -47.56 -34.55
C LEU A 615 -8.09 -48.35 -33.90
N GLU A 616 -8.95 -47.66 -33.13
CA GLU A 616 -10.39 -47.86 -33.33
C GLU A 616 -11.21 -46.58 -33.08
N ARG A 617 -12.42 -46.52 -33.66
CA ARG A 617 -13.38 -45.40 -33.54
C ARG A 617 -14.72 -45.91 -33.01
N ARG A 618 -15.39 -45.16 -32.14
CA ARG A 618 -16.87 -45.11 -32.05
C ARG A 618 -17.36 -43.69 -31.75
N ARG A 619 -18.65 -43.45 -31.98
CA ARG A 619 -19.30 -42.11 -32.05
C ARG A 619 -20.45 -41.97 -31.02
N PRO A 620 -21.03 -40.77 -30.81
CA PRO A 620 -21.64 -40.38 -29.53
C PRO A 620 -23.13 -40.75 -29.38
N GLY A 621 -23.64 -40.56 -28.15
CA GLY A 621 -25.07 -40.51 -27.82
C GLY A 621 -25.42 -39.20 -27.10
N THR A 622 -26.65 -38.72 -27.29
CA THR A 622 -27.13 -37.40 -26.85
C THR A 622 -28.36 -37.53 -25.94
N VAL A 623 -28.38 -36.86 -24.80
CA VAL A 623 -29.60 -36.61 -23.97
C VAL A 623 -29.52 -35.19 -23.41
N ALA A 624 -30.66 -34.53 -23.20
CA ALA A 624 -30.73 -33.11 -22.87
C ALA A 624 -31.59 -32.79 -21.63
N ALA A 625 -31.26 -31.65 -21.00
CA ALA A 625 -32.12 -30.74 -20.22
C ALA A 625 -32.96 -31.26 -19.03
N THR A 626 -32.89 -30.52 -17.91
CA THR A 626 -34.07 -29.80 -17.39
C THR A 626 -33.67 -28.71 -16.38
N ASN A 627 -34.37 -27.57 -16.43
CA ASN A 627 -34.25 -26.49 -15.44
C ASN A 627 -35.32 -26.64 -14.34
N ARG A 628 -35.02 -26.21 -13.11
CA ARG A 628 -36.06 -25.71 -12.19
C ARG A 628 -35.50 -24.74 -11.15
N ALA A 629 -35.95 -23.49 -11.21
CA ALA A 629 -35.70 -22.49 -10.17
C ALA A 629 -36.84 -22.46 -9.15
N ARG A 630 -36.52 -22.05 -7.92
CA ARG A 630 -37.46 -21.46 -6.95
C ARG A 630 -36.82 -20.18 -6.41
N GLY A 631 -37.59 -19.11 -6.33
CA GLY A 631 -37.15 -17.83 -5.77
C GLY A 631 -37.85 -17.53 -4.44
N THR A 632 -37.25 -16.64 -3.66
CA THR A 632 -37.81 -16.03 -2.44
C THR A 632 -37.63 -14.51 -2.51
N GLN A 633 -38.45 -13.77 -1.76
CA GLN A 633 -38.60 -12.32 -1.90
C GLN A 633 -37.53 -11.50 -1.15
N VAL A 634 -37.51 -10.19 -1.44
CA VAL A 634 -36.52 -9.20 -0.98
C VAL A 634 -37.07 -8.37 0.19
N ASP A 635 -36.20 -7.99 1.13
CA ASP A 635 -36.42 -6.92 2.10
C ASP A 635 -35.51 -5.71 1.79
N PRO A 636 -36.04 -4.50 1.47
CA PRO A 636 -35.28 -3.47 0.76
C PRO A 636 -34.87 -2.23 1.59
N THR A 637 -34.26 -2.38 2.78
CA THR A 637 -33.85 -1.21 3.62
C THR A 637 -32.39 -1.24 4.13
N ARG A 638 -31.40 -1.46 3.25
CA ARG A 638 -29.99 -1.13 3.54
C ARG A 638 -29.32 -0.40 2.37
N THR A 639 -28.66 0.72 2.68
CA THR A 639 -27.71 1.40 1.80
C THR A 639 -26.51 0.48 1.56
N ILE A 640 -26.10 0.34 0.31
CA ILE A 640 -25.00 -0.56 -0.10
C ILE A 640 -23.71 0.26 -0.17
N ASP A 641 -22.81 0.04 0.79
CA ASP A 641 -21.41 0.47 0.64
C ASP A 641 -20.76 -0.28 -0.54
N ALA A 642 -19.89 0.41 -1.29
CA ALA A 642 -19.32 -0.11 -2.53
C ALA A 642 -18.57 -1.44 -2.30
N PRO A 643 -19.00 -2.57 -2.90
CA PRO A 643 -18.43 -3.88 -2.63
C PRO A 643 -16.99 -3.98 -3.15
N THR A 644 -16.05 -4.20 -2.25
CA THR A 644 -14.67 -4.58 -2.63
C THR A 644 -14.67 -6.06 -3.01
N PHE A 645 -14.72 -6.35 -4.32
CA PHE A 645 -14.96 -7.68 -4.85
C PHE A 645 -13.83 -8.69 -4.57
N PHE A 646 -13.99 -9.49 -3.51
CA PHE A 646 -13.25 -10.75 -3.32
C PHE A 646 -14.14 -11.93 -3.72
N PHE A 647 -13.93 -12.48 -4.93
CA PHE A 647 -14.59 -13.72 -5.35
C PHE A 647 -13.87 -14.94 -4.75
N HIS A 648 -14.12 -15.24 -3.48
CA HIS A 648 -13.67 -16.50 -2.88
C HIS A 648 -14.52 -17.68 -3.39
N ARG A 649 -14.16 -18.22 -4.56
CA ARG A 649 -14.27 -19.66 -4.82
C ARG A 649 -12.92 -20.28 -4.50
N THR A 650 -12.82 -20.94 -3.35
CA THR A 650 -11.67 -21.79 -3.06
C THR A 650 -11.66 -22.97 -4.01
N LEU A 651 -10.72 -22.97 -4.96
CA LEU A 651 -10.34 -24.20 -5.66
C LEU A 651 -9.63 -25.13 -4.68
N ASP A 652 -10.27 -26.25 -4.38
CA ASP A 652 -9.69 -27.34 -3.61
C ASP A 652 -8.85 -28.24 -4.53
N ALA A 653 -7.81 -28.87 -3.97
CA ALA A 653 -6.82 -29.65 -4.72
C ALA A 653 -7.39 -30.71 -5.70
N PRO A 654 -8.53 -31.39 -5.44
CA PRO A 654 -9.09 -32.38 -6.38
C PRO A 654 -9.63 -31.81 -7.71
N THR A 655 -9.73 -30.48 -7.86
CA THR A 655 -10.43 -29.84 -8.99
C THR A 655 -9.53 -29.43 -10.15
N LEU A 656 -8.20 -29.49 -10.00
CA LEU A 656 -7.24 -29.20 -11.07
C LEU A 656 -6.77 -30.52 -11.73
N PRO A 657 -6.44 -30.53 -13.03
CA PRO A 657 -5.97 -31.73 -13.72
C PRO A 657 -4.74 -32.36 -13.04
N PRO A 658 -4.63 -33.71 -13.02
CA PRO A 658 -3.48 -34.40 -12.43
C PRO A 658 -2.18 -33.99 -13.13
N PHE A 659 -1.16 -33.68 -12.32
CA PHE A 659 0.08 -33.06 -12.75
C PHE A 659 0.92 -34.00 -13.63
N LEU A 660 1.05 -33.70 -14.93
CA LEU A 660 2.06 -34.32 -15.78
C LEU A 660 3.46 -33.88 -15.30
N PRO A 661 4.41 -34.80 -15.05
CA PRO A 661 5.63 -34.49 -14.31
C PRO A 661 6.71 -33.79 -15.16
N LEU A 662 6.47 -32.52 -15.50
CA LEU A 662 7.55 -31.60 -15.89
C LEU A 662 8.41 -31.29 -14.65
N GLN A 663 9.74 -31.33 -14.80
CA GLN A 663 10.63 -31.14 -13.66
C GLN A 663 10.59 -29.68 -13.17
N PRO A 664 10.30 -29.42 -11.88
CA PRO A 664 10.42 -28.08 -11.32
C PRO A 664 11.86 -27.57 -11.44
N VAL A 665 12.02 -26.25 -11.61
CA VAL A 665 13.31 -25.59 -11.42
C VAL A 665 13.81 -25.95 -10.02
N GLU A 666 15.00 -26.57 -9.91
CA GLU A 666 15.54 -27.26 -8.71
C GLU A 666 15.59 -26.44 -7.41
N VAL A 667 15.29 -25.15 -7.49
CA VAL A 667 15.41 -24.14 -6.43
C VAL A 667 14.02 -23.72 -5.88
N VAL A 668 12.91 -24.07 -6.54
CA VAL A 668 11.55 -23.61 -6.21
C VAL A 668 10.75 -24.74 -5.55
N SER A 669 10.17 -24.49 -4.36
CA SER A 669 9.38 -25.52 -3.66
C SER A 669 8.04 -25.80 -4.35
N LYS A 670 7.53 -27.01 -4.21
CA LYS A 670 6.24 -27.44 -4.80
C LYS A 670 5.07 -26.54 -4.36
N ASP A 671 5.12 -25.98 -3.15
CA ASP A 671 4.08 -25.10 -2.59
C ASP A 671 4.09 -23.70 -3.22
N VAL A 672 5.25 -23.24 -3.72
CA VAL A 672 5.33 -22.01 -4.52
C VAL A 672 4.74 -22.26 -5.90
N VAL A 673 5.08 -23.38 -6.54
CA VAL A 673 4.53 -23.78 -7.85
C VAL A 673 3.01 -23.92 -7.78
N TRP A 674 2.47 -24.65 -6.79
CA TRP A 674 1.03 -24.80 -6.61
C TRP A 674 0.30 -23.48 -6.37
N ARG A 675 0.87 -22.56 -5.57
CA ARG A 675 0.30 -21.23 -5.36
C ARG A 675 0.27 -20.40 -6.65
N MET A 676 1.32 -20.45 -7.45
CA MET A 676 1.41 -19.72 -8.73
C MET A 676 0.47 -20.32 -9.81
N LEU A 677 0.28 -21.64 -9.83
CA LEU A 677 -0.74 -22.30 -10.66
C LEU A 677 -2.16 -21.90 -10.25
N LYS A 678 -2.48 -21.93 -8.95
CA LYS A 678 -3.78 -21.49 -8.42
C LYS A 678 -4.06 -20.02 -8.76
N ALA A 679 -3.11 -19.13 -8.48
CA ALA A 679 -3.21 -17.71 -8.83
C ALA A 679 -3.31 -17.48 -10.36
N THR A 680 -2.77 -18.37 -11.19
CA THR A 680 -2.94 -18.33 -12.65
C THR A 680 -4.35 -18.72 -13.07
N ASN A 681 -4.92 -19.78 -12.50
CA ASN A 681 -6.30 -20.17 -12.79
C ASN A 681 -7.31 -19.11 -12.32
N GLU A 682 -7.13 -18.56 -11.11
CA GLU A 682 -7.92 -17.44 -10.58
C GLU A 682 -7.81 -16.20 -11.49
N THR A 683 -6.61 -15.89 -12.00
CA THR A 683 -6.41 -14.81 -12.99
C THR A 683 -7.23 -15.06 -14.27
N MET A 684 -7.22 -16.27 -14.80
CA MET A 684 -8.00 -16.62 -16.00
C MET A 684 -9.50 -16.52 -15.74
N GLN A 685 -10.00 -17.06 -14.63
CA GLN A 685 -11.41 -16.96 -14.25
C GLN A 685 -11.87 -15.50 -14.09
N HIS A 686 -11.01 -14.59 -13.60
CA HIS A 686 -11.29 -13.15 -13.51
C HIS A 686 -11.31 -12.40 -14.86
N ILE A 687 -10.56 -12.85 -15.86
CA ILE A 687 -10.52 -12.21 -17.20
C ILE A 687 -11.59 -12.81 -18.14
N MET A 688 -11.90 -14.10 -17.96
CA MET A 688 -12.78 -14.92 -18.82
C MET A 688 -14.12 -15.30 -18.17
N PHE A 689 -14.45 -14.70 -17.02
CA PHE A 689 -15.74 -14.80 -16.31
C PHE A 689 -16.17 -16.23 -15.95
N SER A 690 -15.26 -16.98 -15.32
CA SER A 690 -15.54 -18.32 -14.75
C SER A 690 -16.14 -19.33 -15.74
N ARG A 691 -15.75 -19.24 -17.02
CA ARG A 691 -15.97 -20.28 -18.04
C ARG A 691 -15.04 -21.45 -17.76
N ASP A 692 -15.51 -22.39 -16.94
CA ASP A 692 -14.72 -23.51 -16.41
C ASP A 692 -14.20 -24.44 -17.53
N ASP A 693 -14.88 -24.53 -18.68
CA ASP A 693 -14.42 -25.21 -19.89
C ASP A 693 -13.14 -24.57 -20.46
N LEU A 694 -13.13 -23.23 -20.59
CA LEU A 694 -11.98 -22.48 -21.10
C LEU A 694 -10.83 -22.43 -20.08
N ALA A 695 -11.13 -22.31 -18.79
CA ALA A 695 -10.13 -22.35 -17.73
C ALA A 695 -9.40 -23.71 -17.70
N ASN A 696 -10.13 -24.82 -17.79
CA ASN A 696 -9.54 -26.16 -17.84
C ASN A 696 -8.70 -26.39 -19.10
N PHE A 697 -9.16 -25.94 -20.28
CA PHE A 697 -8.36 -25.96 -21.51
C PHE A 697 -7.02 -25.22 -21.34
N TRP A 698 -7.05 -24.04 -20.73
CA TRP A 698 -5.83 -23.28 -20.44
C TRP A 698 -4.92 -23.99 -19.45
N MET A 699 -5.43 -24.47 -18.32
CA MET A 699 -4.60 -25.15 -17.32
C MET A 699 -4.00 -26.45 -17.88
N GLN A 700 -4.73 -27.19 -18.72
CA GLN A 700 -4.19 -28.36 -19.41
C GLN A 700 -3.06 -27.97 -20.38
N ARG A 701 -3.25 -26.92 -21.22
CA ARG A 701 -2.22 -26.52 -22.18
C ARG A 701 -0.97 -25.96 -21.49
N ILE A 702 -1.14 -25.17 -20.43
CA ILE A 702 -0.05 -24.62 -19.61
C ILE A 702 0.75 -25.71 -18.91
N THR A 703 0.11 -26.76 -18.39
CA THR A 703 0.81 -27.89 -17.73
C THR A 703 1.38 -28.93 -18.70
N SER A 704 1.03 -28.86 -20.00
CA SER A 704 1.53 -29.77 -21.04
C SER A 704 2.68 -29.21 -21.89
N SER A 705 3.14 -27.98 -21.61
CA SER A 705 4.10 -27.25 -22.45
C SER A 705 5.07 -26.45 -21.58
N ASP A 706 6.34 -26.89 -21.51
CA ASP A 706 7.39 -26.29 -20.65
C ASP A 706 7.54 -24.78 -20.84
N ILE A 707 7.47 -24.32 -22.09
CA ILE A 707 7.62 -22.91 -22.43
C ILE A 707 6.45 -22.08 -21.90
N LEU A 708 5.21 -22.56 -22.06
CA LEU A 708 4.01 -21.93 -21.50
C LEU A 708 4.03 -21.96 -19.98
N PHE A 709 4.39 -23.09 -19.36
CA PHE A 709 4.49 -23.22 -17.91
C PHE A 709 5.39 -22.12 -17.33
N ASN A 710 6.62 -21.99 -17.84
CA ASN A 710 7.55 -20.96 -17.38
C ASN A 710 7.02 -19.53 -17.66
N ALA A 711 6.42 -19.29 -18.83
CA ALA A 711 5.85 -17.99 -19.19
C ALA A 711 4.66 -17.57 -18.30
N PHE A 712 3.82 -18.50 -17.87
CA PHE A 712 2.68 -18.23 -16.98
C PHE A 712 3.11 -18.14 -15.51
N MET A 713 4.07 -18.95 -15.05
CA MET A 713 4.66 -18.80 -13.72
C MET A 713 5.39 -17.46 -13.57
N TYR A 714 6.08 -17.00 -14.62
CA TYR A 714 6.63 -15.64 -14.68
C TYR A 714 5.55 -14.56 -14.49
N GLY A 715 4.47 -14.62 -15.28
CA GLY A 715 3.36 -13.68 -15.15
C GLY A 715 2.70 -13.71 -13.76
N ALA A 716 2.55 -14.90 -13.17
CA ALA A 716 2.05 -15.07 -11.80
C ALA A 716 2.98 -14.43 -10.76
N ALA A 717 4.29 -14.64 -10.86
CA ALA A 717 5.28 -14.04 -9.97
C ALA A 717 5.33 -12.50 -10.10
N ILE A 718 5.12 -11.95 -11.30
CA ILE A 718 4.96 -10.50 -11.50
C ILE A 718 3.66 -10.00 -10.84
N ARG A 719 2.53 -10.69 -11.02
CA ARG A 719 1.27 -10.32 -10.33
C ARG A 719 1.44 -10.36 -8.80
N GLU A 720 2.02 -11.43 -8.25
CA GLU A 720 2.32 -11.58 -6.80
C GLU A 720 3.25 -10.45 -6.31
N PHE A 721 4.26 -10.04 -7.08
CA PHE A 721 5.15 -8.92 -6.74
C PHE A 721 4.43 -7.56 -6.64
N HIS A 722 3.29 -7.38 -7.32
CA HIS A 722 2.47 -6.16 -7.29
C HIS A 722 1.25 -6.23 -6.34
N THR A 723 0.84 -7.42 -5.87
CA THR A 723 -0.32 -7.61 -4.97
C THR A 723 0.05 -8.09 -3.56
N SER A 724 1.13 -8.82 -3.39
CA SER A 724 1.53 -9.46 -2.13
C SER A 724 2.43 -8.57 -1.25
N THR A 725 2.42 -8.83 0.06
CA THR A 725 3.44 -8.34 1.00
C THR A 725 4.79 -9.05 0.80
N VAL A 726 4.77 -10.30 0.34
CA VAL A 726 5.96 -11.14 0.10
C VAL A 726 6.43 -10.95 -1.35
N LYS A 727 7.49 -10.17 -1.53
CA LYS A 727 7.99 -9.77 -2.85
C LYS A 727 8.90 -10.83 -3.48
N SER A 728 8.32 -11.83 -4.16
CA SER A 728 9.07 -12.89 -4.84
C SER A 728 9.75 -12.47 -6.16
N ARG A 729 10.47 -11.33 -6.16
CA ARG A 729 11.25 -10.84 -7.32
C ARG A 729 12.29 -11.87 -7.80
N ARG A 730 12.80 -12.70 -6.90
CA ARG A 730 13.74 -13.78 -7.23
C ARG A 730 13.10 -14.82 -8.15
N THR A 731 11.93 -15.36 -7.78
CA THR A 731 11.20 -16.34 -8.60
C THR A 731 10.74 -15.73 -9.93
N ALA A 732 10.39 -14.43 -9.96
CA ALA A 732 10.13 -13.72 -11.21
C ALA A 732 11.38 -13.66 -12.12
N ILE A 733 12.58 -13.38 -11.59
CA ILE A 733 13.84 -13.41 -12.37
C ILE A 733 14.13 -14.82 -12.88
N GLU A 734 13.95 -15.85 -12.04
CA GLU A 734 14.25 -17.25 -12.37
C GLU A 734 13.34 -17.76 -13.50
N TYR A 735 12.01 -17.54 -13.42
CA TYR A 735 11.10 -17.89 -14.51
C TYR A 735 11.25 -16.99 -15.75
N HIS A 736 11.58 -15.70 -15.60
CA HIS A 736 11.89 -14.82 -16.74
C HIS A 736 13.07 -15.35 -17.55
N ALA A 737 14.19 -15.63 -16.88
CA ALA A 737 15.39 -16.14 -17.52
C ALA A 737 15.12 -17.49 -18.23
N ARG A 738 14.42 -18.43 -17.57
CA ARG A 738 14.07 -19.72 -18.18
C ARG A 738 13.13 -19.58 -19.38
N THR A 739 12.14 -18.69 -19.31
CA THR A 739 11.24 -18.38 -20.44
C THR A 739 12.02 -17.81 -21.62
N VAL A 740 12.94 -16.86 -21.37
CA VAL A 740 13.79 -16.25 -22.40
C VAL A 740 14.77 -17.25 -23.02
N THR A 741 15.27 -18.24 -22.27
CA THR A 741 16.03 -19.36 -22.85
C THR A 741 15.15 -20.19 -23.80
N LEU A 742 14.04 -20.72 -23.30
CA LEU A 742 13.17 -21.66 -24.05
C LEU A 742 12.56 -21.02 -25.31
N ILE A 743 12.19 -19.73 -25.27
CA ILE A 743 11.67 -19.05 -26.47
C ILE A 743 12.75 -18.83 -27.53
N ASN A 744 13.98 -18.49 -27.15
CA ASN A 744 15.07 -18.32 -28.13
C ASN A 744 15.48 -19.67 -28.76
N GLU A 745 15.44 -20.76 -27.98
CA GLU A 745 15.62 -22.13 -28.49
C GLU A 745 14.51 -22.50 -29.49
N SER A 746 13.23 -22.24 -29.17
CA SER A 746 12.11 -22.55 -30.07
C SER A 746 12.03 -21.65 -31.31
N LEU A 747 12.39 -20.37 -31.19
CA LEU A 747 12.49 -19.42 -32.32
C LEU A 747 13.64 -19.75 -33.28
N SER A 748 14.62 -20.56 -32.86
CA SER A 748 15.71 -21.01 -33.74
C SER A 748 15.27 -22.02 -34.80
N ASP A 749 14.08 -22.62 -34.66
CA ASP A 749 13.40 -23.36 -35.72
C ASP A 749 12.46 -22.42 -36.51
N PRO A 750 12.73 -22.13 -37.79
CA PRO A 750 11.87 -21.28 -38.62
C PRO A 750 10.41 -21.76 -38.69
N VAL A 751 10.17 -23.08 -38.63
CA VAL A 751 8.83 -23.69 -38.71
C VAL A 751 8.03 -23.46 -37.43
N GLN A 752 8.67 -23.55 -36.26
CA GLN A 752 8.03 -23.30 -34.97
C GLN A 752 8.01 -21.81 -34.57
N SER A 753 8.81 -20.97 -35.22
CA SER A 753 8.97 -19.54 -34.89
C SER A 753 7.66 -18.76 -34.69
N CYS A 754 6.59 -19.11 -35.43
CA CYS A 754 5.26 -18.51 -35.33
C CYS A 754 4.16 -19.55 -35.00
N CYS A 755 4.47 -20.53 -34.15
CA CYS A 755 3.47 -21.43 -33.54
C CYS A 755 2.69 -20.71 -32.43
N ASP A 756 1.49 -21.22 -32.11
CA ASP A 756 0.60 -20.60 -31.11
C ASP A 756 1.28 -20.47 -29.73
N ASP A 757 2.00 -21.50 -29.28
CA ASP A 757 2.67 -21.53 -27.96
C ASP A 757 3.79 -20.47 -27.85
N ASN A 758 4.52 -20.21 -28.94
CA ASN A 758 5.52 -19.16 -29.00
C ASN A 758 4.87 -17.77 -28.97
N ILE A 759 3.74 -17.57 -29.67
CA ILE A 759 2.98 -16.31 -29.64
C ILE A 759 2.39 -16.07 -28.23
N ILE A 760 1.84 -17.10 -27.57
CA ILE A 760 1.36 -17.00 -26.18
C ILE A 760 2.53 -16.67 -25.22
N THR A 761 3.69 -17.29 -25.40
CA THR A 761 4.89 -17.05 -24.59
C THR A 761 5.37 -15.60 -24.69
N VAL A 762 5.54 -15.10 -25.93
CA VAL A 762 5.95 -13.71 -26.17
C VAL A 762 4.87 -12.74 -25.69
N SER A 763 3.58 -13.10 -25.78
CA SER A 763 2.49 -12.32 -25.18
C SER A 763 2.61 -12.22 -23.66
N SER A 764 2.99 -13.28 -22.94
CA SER A 764 3.24 -13.18 -21.49
C SER A 764 4.41 -12.25 -21.18
N LEU A 765 5.52 -12.33 -21.92
CA LEU A 765 6.66 -11.41 -21.78
C LEU A 765 6.31 -9.95 -22.14
N ALA A 766 5.42 -9.74 -23.11
CA ALA A 766 4.95 -8.41 -23.53
C ALA A 766 4.07 -7.72 -22.49
N HIS A 767 3.25 -8.47 -21.76
CA HIS A 767 2.27 -7.94 -20.81
C HIS A 767 2.75 -7.90 -19.34
N HIS A 768 3.96 -8.36 -19.06
CA HIS A 768 4.55 -8.38 -17.72
C HIS A 768 6.01 -7.92 -17.77
N GLU A 769 6.28 -6.62 -17.64
CA GLU A 769 7.66 -6.12 -17.58
C GLU A 769 8.27 -6.24 -16.17
N LEU A 770 9.47 -6.84 -16.08
CA LEU A 770 10.24 -6.96 -14.83
C LEU A 770 10.98 -5.65 -14.51
N ILE A 771 10.29 -4.69 -13.87
CA ILE A 771 10.88 -3.40 -13.55
C ILE A 771 11.70 -3.44 -12.25
N ASP A 772 12.97 -3.03 -12.36
CA ASP A 772 13.95 -3.03 -11.28
C ASP A 772 13.55 -2.17 -10.06
N GLN A 773 12.77 -1.11 -10.30
CA GLN A 773 12.18 -0.24 -9.27
C GLN A 773 10.80 0.27 -9.69
N TYR A 774 9.70 -0.32 -9.20
CA TYR A 774 8.38 0.34 -9.29
C TYR A 774 8.42 1.66 -8.49
N ARG A 775 8.55 2.78 -9.22
CA ARG A 775 8.63 4.14 -8.69
C ARG A 775 7.25 4.81 -8.82
N PRO A 776 6.32 4.63 -7.85
CA PRO A 776 5.02 5.30 -7.92
C PRO A 776 5.24 6.82 -7.93
N PRO A 777 4.40 7.60 -8.66
CA PRO A 777 4.58 9.03 -8.86
C PRO A 777 4.93 9.79 -7.57
N THR A 778 6.04 10.52 -7.61
CA THR A 778 6.61 11.22 -6.46
C THR A 778 5.82 12.48 -6.13
N GLY A 779 4.78 12.30 -5.33
CA GLY A 779 3.87 13.37 -4.88
C GLY A 779 2.48 12.80 -4.65
N SER A 780 1.57 13.58 -4.06
CA SER A 780 0.14 13.32 -4.21
C SER A 780 -0.42 14.37 -5.15
N ILE A 781 -0.09 14.22 -6.44
CA ILE A 781 -0.80 14.90 -7.53
C ILE A 781 -2.27 14.51 -7.34
N LYS A 782 -3.15 15.50 -7.13
CA LYS A 782 -4.59 15.27 -7.20
C LYS A 782 -4.90 14.82 -8.64
N ARG A 783 -5.85 13.92 -8.80
CA ARG A 783 -6.35 13.45 -10.09
C ARG A 783 -7.88 13.48 -10.03
N PRO A 784 -8.57 13.42 -11.18
CA PRO A 784 -10.00 13.21 -11.19
C PRO A 784 -10.39 11.89 -10.50
N ASN A 785 -11.60 11.84 -9.97
CA ASN A 785 -12.30 10.61 -9.60
C ASN A 785 -12.52 9.72 -10.83
N GLN A 786 -12.60 8.41 -10.62
CA GLN A 786 -12.73 7.40 -11.66
C GLN A 786 -13.88 6.44 -11.34
N GLY A 787 -14.43 5.79 -12.37
CA GLY A 787 -15.70 5.06 -12.31
C GLY A 787 -15.63 3.72 -11.56
N PRO A 788 -16.77 3.20 -11.06
CA PRO A 788 -16.85 2.14 -10.05
C PRO A 788 -16.37 0.73 -10.48
N LEU A 789 -15.79 0.58 -11.67
CA LEU A 789 -15.35 -0.69 -12.26
C LEU A 789 -13.81 -0.79 -12.40
N GLU A 790 -13.07 -0.14 -11.48
CA GLU A 790 -11.59 -0.05 -11.48
C GLU A 790 -10.87 -1.41 -11.52
N SER A 791 -11.44 -2.47 -10.95
CA SER A 791 -10.83 -3.82 -10.90
C SER A 791 -11.36 -4.79 -11.96
N LEU A 792 -12.35 -4.40 -12.77
CA LEU A 792 -12.96 -5.30 -13.77
C LEU A 792 -11.92 -5.70 -14.82
N GLN A 793 -11.67 -7.01 -14.98
CA GLN A 793 -10.57 -7.60 -15.75
C GLN A 793 -9.16 -7.14 -15.32
N LEU A 794 -8.94 -6.97 -14.01
CA LEU A 794 -7.63 -6.63 -13.40
C LEU A 794 -7.02 -5.32 -13.94
N LEU A 795 -7.88 -4.37 -14.29
CA LEU A 795 -7.52 -3.04 -14.79
C LEU A 795 -6.69 -2.24 -13.76
N ASP A 796 -6.87 -2.47 -12.46
CA ASP A 796 -6.05 -1.88 -11.41
C ASP A 796 -4.58 -2.37 -11.43
N LEU A 797 -4.29 -3.51 -12.07
CA LEU A 797 -2.95 -4.07 -12.27
C LEU A 797 -2.38 -3.65 -13.63
N TYR A 798 -3.00 -4.11 -14.71
CA TYR A 798 -2.53 -3.92 -16.10
C TYR A 798 -2.73 -2.48 -16.61
N GLY A 799 -3.62 -1.73 -15.96
CA GLY A 799 -3.83 -0.31 -16.20
C GLY A 799 -2.88 0.65 -15.48
N GLY A 800 -1.84 0.16 -14.80
CA GLY A 800 -0.79 1.06 -14.29
C GLY A 800 0.13 0.60 -13.15
N LYS A 801 0.00 -0.63 -12.62
CA LYS A 801 1.00 -1.20 -11.70
C LYS A 801 2.08 -1.99 -12.46
N ILE A 802 1.62 -2.77 -13.45
CA ILE A 802 2.45 -3.53 -14.38
C ILE A 802 2.62 -2.68 -15.65
N GLU A 803 3.84 -2.61 -16.21
CA GLU A 803 4.10 -1.99 -17.50
C GLU A 803 4.21 -3.06 -18.62
N PRO A 804 3.90 -2.70 -19.88
CA PRO A 804 4.09 -3.56 -21.02
C PRO A 804 5.52 -3.45 -21.58
N ASN A 805 6.19 -4.59 -21.80
CA ASN A 805 7.49 -4.57 -22.49
C ASN A 805 7.28 -4.32 -23.99
N MET A 806 7.64 -3.11 -24.43
CA MET A 806 7.36 -2.65 -25.80
C MET A 806 8.16 -3.39 -26.88
N VAL A 807 9.27 -4.05 -26.55
CA VAL A 807 10.05 -4.85 -27.51
C VAL A 807 9.40 -6.22 -27.72
N HIS A 808 9.06 -6.94 -26.66
CA HIS A 808 8.30 -8.19 -26.75
C HIS A 808 6.92 -7.96 -27.36
N ARG A 809 6.22 -6.85 -27.05
CA ARG A 809 4.98 -6.47 -27.76
C ARG A 809 5.21 -6.34 -29.26
N ARG A 810 6.25 -5.61 -29.70
CA ARG A 810 6.55 -5.46 -31.14
C ARG A 810 6.88 -6.82 -31.80
N GLY A 811 7.62 -7.70 -31.13
CA GLY A 811 7.84 -9.08 -31.58
C GLY A 811 6.54 -9.86 -31.76
N MET A 812 5.67 -9.86 -30.75
CA MET A 812 4.33 -10.50 -30.77
C MET A 812 3.48 -10.00 -31.95
N LEU A 813 3.41 -8.67 -32.16
CA LEU A 813 2.68 -8.08 -33.28
C LEU A 813 3.23 -8.56 -34.64
N THR A 814 4.55 -8.69 -34.78
CA THR A 814 5.19 -9.21 -36.01
C THR A 814 4.90 -10.70 -36.22
N MET A 815 4.92 -11.53 -35.19
CA MET A 815 4.56 -12.96 -35.29
C MET A 815 3.11 -13.14 -35.75
N ILE A 816 2.17 -12.40 -35.15
CA ILE A 816 0.74 -12.47 -35.49
C ILE A 816 0.49 -11.96 -36.92
N LYS A 817 1.21 -10.92 -37.38
CA LYS A 817 1.18 -10.47 -38.78
C LYS A 817 1.73 -11.55 -39.74
N ARG A 818 2.87 -12.18 -39.42
CA ARG A 818 3.43 -13.30 -40.21
C ARG A 818 2.48 -14.52 -40.25
N ARG A 819 1.64 -14.70 -39.23
CA ARG A 819 0.56 -15.71 -39.16
C ARG A 819 -0.66 -15.41 -40.03
N GLY A 820 -0.82 -14.18 -40.54
CA GLY A 820 -2.02 -13.75 -41.28
C GLY A 820 -3.07 -13.01 -40.44
N GLY A 821 -2.75 -12.61 -39.21
CA GLY A 821 -3.66 -11.87 -38.31
C GLY A 821 -4.22 -12.71 -37.16
N MET A 822 -5.01 -12.08 -36.28
CA MET A 822 -5.59 -12.73 -35.08
C MET A 822 -6.55 -13.87 -35.44
N GLN A 823 -7.24 -13.74 -36.58
CA GLN A 823 -8.19 -14.70 -37.13
C GLN A 823 -7.52 -16.01 -37.59
N ALA A 824 -6.19 -16.03 -37.80
CA ALA A 824 -5.42 -17.17 -38.28
C ALA A 824 -4.67 -17.96 -37.18
N LEU A 825 -4.97 -17.67 -35.91
CA LEU A 825 -4.41 -18.33 -34.73
C LEU A 825 -5.25 -19.56 -34.34
N GLY A 826 -4.62 -20.68 -33.97
CA GLY A 826 -5.31 -21.93 -33.60
C GLY A 826 -6.01 -21.91 -32.23
N ILE A 827 -6.11 -20.73 -31.61
CA ILE A 827 -6.35 -20.52 -30.19
C ILE A 827 -7.42 -19.44 -29.94
N ALA A 828 -8.59 -19.58 -30.57
CA ALA A 828 -9.68 -18.60 -30.47
C ALA A 828 -10.02 -18.13 -29.02
N PRO A 829 -10.00 -18.98 -27.96
CA PRO A 829 -10.19 -18.53 -26.58
C PRO A 829 -9.09 -17.62 -26.01
N ALA A 830 -7.91 -17.54 -26.62
CA ALA A 830 -6.80 -16.65 -26.21
C ALA A 830 -7.03 -15.19 -26.61
N VAL A 831 -7.77 -15.01 -27.70
CA VAL A 831 -7.81 -13.77 -28.48
C VAL A 831 -8.40 -12.62 -27.66
N PHE A 832 -9.53 -12.84 -26.99
CA PHE A 832 -10.20 -11.78 -26.24
C PHE A 832 -9.37 -11.23 -25.06
N PRO A 833 -8.75 -12.05 -24.18
CA PRO A 833 -7.76 -11.57 -23.21
C PRO A 833 -6.66 -10.67 -23.79
N TRP A 834 -6.18 -10.95 -25.00
CA TRP A 834 -5.17 -10.13 -25.67
C TRP A 834 -5.77 -8.83 -26.25
N CYS A 835 -6.97 -8.87 -26.82
CA CYS A 835 -7.69 -7.65 -27.22
C CYS A 835 -7.96 -6.71 -26.03
N VAL A 836 -8.30 -7.26 -24.86
CA VAL A 836 -8.48 -6.49 -23.60
C VAL A 836 -7.17 -5.79 -23.22
N ALA A 837 -6.06 -6.54 -23.17
CA ALA A 837 -4.75 -6.01 -22.77
C ALA A 837 -4.21 -4.98 -23.79
N GLU A 838 -4.37 -5.23 -25.09
CA GLU A 838 -4.00 -4.29 -26.16
C GLU A 838 -4.83 -3.01 -26.10
N VAL A 839 -6.13 -3.07 -25.81
CA VAL A 839 -6.97 -1.87 -25.59
C VAL A 839 -6.53 -1.09 -24.35
N PHE A 840 -6.09 -1.75 -23.27
CA PHE A 840 -5.50 -1.07 -22.12
C PHE A 840 -4.18 -0.37 -22.48
N ILE A 841 -3.30 -1.02 -23.26
CA ILE A 841 -2.02 -0.43 -23.70
C ILE A 841 -2.27 0.77 -24.63
N ALA A 842 -3.14 0.63 -25.63
CA ALA A 842 -3.54 1.70 -26.55
C ALA A 842 -4.11 2.91 -25.80
N SER A 843 -4.95 2.68 -24.78
CA SER A 843 -5.51 3.72 -23.91
C SER A 843 -4.47 4.43 -23.04
N ARG A 844 -3.38 3.74 -22.65
CA ARG A 844 -2.28 4.32 -21.87
C ARG A 844 -1.32 5.16 -22.72
N LEU A 845 -1.07 4.75 -23.96
CA LEU A 845 -0.16 5.44 -24.90
C LEU A 845 -0.84 6.59 -25.68
N LEU A 846 -2.17 6.51 -25.82
CA LEU A 846 -2.99 7.28 -26.77
C LEU A 846 -2.54 7.01 -28.21
N CYS A 847 -2.82 5.78 -28.67
CA CYS A 847 -2.64 5.32 -30.03
C CYS A 847 -3.77 4.38 -30.45
N LYS A 848 -3.83 4.00 -31.73
CA LYS A 848 -4.81 3.04 -32.26
C LYS A 848 -4.50 1.61 -31.76
N PRO A 849 -5.50 0.80 -31.36
CA PRO A 849 -5.28 -0.61 -31.04
C PRO A 849 -4.71 -1.38 -32.24
N ALA A 850 -3.71 -2.23 -32.02
CA ALA A 850 -2.98 -2.92 -33.08
C ALA A 850 -3.77 -4.02 -33.83
N PHE A 851 -4.95 -4.37 -33.33
CA PHE A 851 -5.82 -5.43 -33.87
C PHE A 851 -7.29 -5.00 -33.89
N GLU A 852 -8.08 -5.65 -34.73
CA GLU A 852 -9.54 -5.68 -34.64
C GLU A 852 -9.99 -6.35 -33.33
N LEU A 853 -11.11 -5.91 -32.75
CA LEU A 853 -11.67 -6.53 -31.55
C LEU A 853 -12.50 -7.76 -31.95
N LEU A 854 -12.02 -8.94 -31.54
CA LEU A 854 -12.75 -10.19 -31.63
C LEU A 854 -13.37 -10.50 -30.24
N PRO A 855 -14.71 -10.51 -30.10
CA PRO A 855 -15.36 -10.73 -28.81
C PRO A 855 -15.23 -12.18 -28.32
N LEU A 856 -15.32 -12.40 -27.00
CA LEU A 856 -15.28 -13.73 -26.38
C LEU A 856 -16.49 -14.60 -26.75
N THR A 857 -17.57 -13.98 -27.23
CA THR A 857 -18.88 -14.61 -27.45
C THR A 857 -19.54 -14.08 -28.71
N GLY A 858 -20.48 -14.83 -29.28
CA GLY A 858 -21.37 -14.36 -30.36
C GLY A 858 -22.43 -13.35 -29.89
N LEU A 859 -22.09 -12.48 -28.94
CA LEU A 859 -22.93 -11.40 -28.45
C LEU A 859 -22.94 -10.25 -29.46
N ASP A 860 -24.11 -9.88 -29.94
CA ASP A 860 -24.30 -8.60 -30.62
C ASP A 860 -24.16 -7.46 -29.60
N ILE A 861 -22.95 -6.90 -29.50
CA ILE A 861 -22.62 -5.83 -28.56
C ILE A 861 -23.40 -4.54 -28.87
N PRO A 862 -23.54 -4.08 -30.14
CA PRO A 862 -24.46 -2.99 -30.50
C PRO A 862 -25.91 -3.21 -30.02
N ALA A 863 -26.48 -4.39 -30.26
CA ALA A 863 -27.84 -4.69 -29.80
C ALA A 863 -27.91 -4.72 -28.27
N SER A 864 -26.92 -5.33 -27.60
CA SER A 864 -26.83 -5.35 -26.13
C SER A 864 -26.83 -3.94 -25.56
N LEU A 865 -25.95 -3.06 -26.06
CA LEU A 865 -25.88 -1.64 -25.66
C LEU A 865 -27.23 -0.94 -25.85
N SER A 866 -27.92 -1.15 -26.98
CA SER A 866 -29.19 -0.46 -27.29
C SER A 866 -30.27 -0.64 -26.22
N VAL A 867 -30.32 -1.80 -25.54
CA VAL A 867 -31.31 -2.11 -24.48
C VAL A 867 -31.18 -1.20 -23.24
N ASN A 868 -30.03 -0.53 -23.06
CA ASN A 868 -29.86 0.45 -21.98
C ASN A 868 -30.62 1.76 -22.25
N ARG A 869 -31.02 2.06 -23.50
CA ARG A 869 -31.80 3.26 -23.86
C ARG A 869 -33.27 3.09 -23.47
N ARG A 870 -33.68 3.64 -22.33
CA ARG A 870 -35.07 3.56 -21.85
C ARG A 870 -35.63 4.91 -21.42
N ILE A 871 -36.94 5.09 -21.62
CA ILE A 871 -37.68 6.32 -21.31
C ILE A 871 -37.80 6.54 -19.78
N ASP A 872 -37.75 5.46 -19.00
CA ASP A 872 -37.79 5.46 -17.52
C ASP A 872 -36.42 5.71 -16.87
N HIS A 873 -35.33 5.73 -17.63
CA HIS A 873 -33.99 5.83 -17.06
C HIS A 873 -33.72 7.24 -16.49
N PRO A 874 -33.18 7.39 -15.26
CA PRO A 874 -32.92 8.71 -14.66
C PRO A 874 -32.00 9.62 -15.50
N LEU A 875 -31.05 9.01 -16.21
CA LEU A 875 -30.10 9.69 -17.11
C LEU A 875 -30.48 9.57 -18.61
N LYS A 876 -31.76 9.34 -18.95
CA LYS A 876 -32.25 9.08 -20.32
C LYS A 876 -31.74 10.08 -21.38
N ASP A 877 -31.55 11.35 -20.99
CA ASP A 877 -31.15 12.44 -21.87
C ASP A 877 -29.64 12.42 -22.22
N MET A 878 -28.86 11.53 -21.59
CA MET A 878 -27.42 11.36 -21.82
C MET A 878 -27.09 11.05 -23.28
N GLY A 879 -26.17 11.84 -23.85
CA GLY A 879 -25.69 11.72 -25.22
C GLY A 879 -26.59 12.36 -26.29
N HIS A 880 -27.81 12.76 -25.98
CA HIS A 880 -28.71 13.39 -26.97
C HIS A 880 -28.20 14.75 -27.47
N GLY A 881 -27.38 15.46 -26.67
CA GLY A 881 -26.74 16.72 -27.06
C GLY A 881 -25.75 16.60 -28.22
N PHE A 882 -25.09 15.44 -28.41
CA PHE A 882 -24.12 15.26 -29.49
C PHE A 882 -24.72 15.23 -30.90
N ARG A 883 -26.06 15.21 -31.02
CA ARG A 883 -26.75 15.37 -32.31
C ARG A 883 -26.30 16.65 -33.05
N VAL A 884 -25.89 17.68 -32.30
CA VAL A 884 -25.33 18.91 -32.86
C VAL A 884 -24.15 18.65 -33.80
N LEU A 885 -23.28 17.67 -33.54
CA LEU A 885 -22.15 17.31 -34.43
C LEU A 885 -22.60 17.01 -35.87
N THR A 886 -23.74 16.33 -36.00
CA THR A 886 -24.34 15.96 -37.30
C THR A 886 -25.14 17.07 -37.95
N GLN A 887 -25.48 18.11 -37.19
CA GLN A 887 -26.19 19.31 -37.66
C GLN A 887 -25.20 20.39 -38.14
N LEU A 888 -24.06 20.57 -37.45
CA LEU A 888 -22.98 21.48 -37.84
C LEU A 888 -22.31 21.03 -39.14
N SER A 889 -22.03 19.72 -39.28
CA SER A 889 -21.47 19.16 -40.50
C SER A 889 -21.81 17.67 -40.62
N PRO A 890 -22.63 17.24 -41.59
CA PRO A 890 -23.08 15.85 -41.71
C PRO A 890 -22.04 14.92 -42.38
N THR A 891 -20.75 15.09 -42.06
CA THR A 891 -19.66 14.25 -42.58
C THR A 891 -19.73 12.82 -42.03
N ASP A 892 -19.13 11.86 -42.73
CA ASP A 892 -19.01 10.49 -42.22
C ASP A 892 -18.18 10.39 -40.94
N GLN A 893 -17.19 11.27 -40.77
CA GLN A 893 -16.41 11.39 -39.53
C GLN A 893 -17.31 11.81 -38.35
N ASN A 894 -18.16 12.81 -38.55
CA ASN A 894 -19.09 13.31 -37.52
C ASN A 894 -20.18 12.28 -37.20
N ARG A 895 -20.71 11.59 -38.23
CA ARG A 895 -21.66 10.47 -38.05
C ARG A 895 -21.03 9.30 -37.30
N ALA A 896 -19.79 8.94 -37.61
CA ALA A 896 -19.06 7.87 -36.92
C ALA A 896 -18.73 8.23 -35.46
N LEU A 897 -18.28 9.46 -35.20
CA LEU A 897 -18.01 9.95 -33.84
C LEU A 897 -19.31 10.03 -33.00
N TYR A 898 -20.42 10.52 -33.58
CA TYR A 898 -21.72 10.51 -32.92
C TYR A 898 -22.16 9.09 -32.52
N ALA A 899 -21.96 8.09 -33.40
CA ALA A 899 -22.27 6.70 -33.08
C ALA A 899 -21.42 6.13 -31.93
N ASP A 900 -20.15 6.53 -31.80
CA ASP A 900 -19.31 6.13 -30.65
C ASP A 900 -19.75 6.82 -29.36
N LEU A 901 -20.05 8.11 -29.41
CA LEU A 901 -20.56 8.89 -28.27
C LEU A 901 -21.90 8.33 -27.77
N ASP A 902 -22.77 7.89 -28.68
CA ASP A 902 -24.03 7.22 -28.32
C ASP A 902 -23.76 5.87 -27.64
N ARG A 903 -22.85 5.04 -28.17
CA ARG A 903 -22.40 3.79 -27.54
C ARG A 903 -21.79 4.00 -26.15
N MET A 904 -21.02 5.08 -25.97
CA MET A 904 -20.47 5.49 -24.67
C MET A 904 -21.58 5.86 -23.68
N ALA A 905 -22.58 6.64 -24.13
CA ALA A 905 -23.74 6.98 -23.31
C ALA A 905 -24.51 5.71 -22.92
N LEU A 906 -24.85 4.84 -23.89
CA LEU A 906 -25.52 3.55 -23.67
C LEU A 906 -24.79 2.70 -22.62
N TYR A 907 -23.46 2.58 -22.70
CA TYR A 907 -22.67 1.88 -21.69
C TYR A 907 -22.81 2.54 -20.30
N CYS A 908 -22.70 3.86 -20.22
CA CYS A 908 -22.84 4.59 -18.95
C CYS A 908 -24.25 4.50 -18.33
N LEU A 909 -25.32 4.43 -19.13
CA LEU A 909 -26.67 4.12 -18.63
C LEU A 909 -26.69 2.73 -17.95
N GLY A 910 -26.05 1.74 -18.55
CA GLY A 910 -25.91 0.40 -17.96
C GLY A 910 -25.08 0.40 -16.66
N VAL A 911 -23.97 1.15 -16.62
CA VAL A 911 -23.15 1.30 -15.41
C VAL A 911 -23.92 1.99 -14.28
N ASP A 912 -24.74 2.99 -14.59
CA ASP A 912 -25.64 3.65 -13.64
C ASP A 912 -26.73 2.69 -13.11
N ASP A 913 -27.38 1.91 -13.99
CA ASP A 913 -28.28 0.82 -13.59
C ASP A 913 -27.60 -0.22 -12.68
N TYR A 914 -26.34 -0.56 -12.95
CA TYR A 914 -25.56 -1.51 -12.13
C TYR A 914 -25.20 -0.92 -10.77
N ALA A 915 -24.65 0.30 -10.74
CA ALA A 915 -24.22 0.97 -9.51
C ALA A 915 -25.40 1.33 -8.59
N ALA A 916 -26.54 1.74 -9.15
CA ALA A 916 -27.79 1.92 -8.41
C ALA A 916 -28.54 0.60 -8.16
N GLY A 917 -27.96 -0.55 -8.50
CA GLY A 917 -28.50 -1.88 -8.21
C GLY A 917 -29.83 -2.22 -8.90
N ARG A 918 -30.24 -1.50 -9.94
CA ARG A 918 -31.58 -1.60 -10.54
C ARG A 918 -31.83 -2.95 -11.19
N ARG A 919 -33.10 -3.31 -11.36
CA ARG A 919 -33.54 -4.62 -11.89
C ARG A 919 -32.99 -4.95 -13.29
N MET A 920 -32.69 -3.93 -14.09
CA MET A 920 -32.20 -4.07 -15.47
C MET A 920 -30.66 -4.22 -15.59
N ARG A 921 -29.93 -4.26 -14.46
CA ARG A 921 -28.46 -4.39 -14.46
C ARG A 921 -27.97 -5.65 -15.17
N LYS A 922 -26.96 -5.50 -16.02
CA LYS A 922 -26.29 -6.60 -16.74
C LYS A 922 -25.27 -7.33 -15.87
N SER A 923 -24.78 -8.47 -16.34
CA SER A 923 -23.64 -9.18 -15.74
C SER A 923 -22.32 -8.46 -16.03
N LEU A 924 -21.30 -8.68 -15.19
CA LEU A 924 -19.96 -8.12 -15.40
C LEU A 924 -19.27 -8.67 -16.66
N GLU A 925 -19.64 -9.87 -17.12
CA GLU A 925 -19.18 -10.45 -18.39
C GLU A 925 -19.67 -9.65 -19.61
N ILE A 926 -20.91 -9.15 -19.57
CA ILE A 926 -21.47 -8.30 -20.62
C ILE A 926 -20.81 -6.92 -20.55
N PHE A 927 -20.74 -6.30 -19.36
CA PHE A 927 -20.09 -5.00 -19.20
C PHE A 927 -18.62 -4.99 -19.63
N ALA A 928 -17.89 -6.08 -19.40
CA ALA A 928 -16.50 -6.20 -19.85
C ALA A 928 -16.38 -6.20 -21.38
N GLN A 929 -17.25 -6.93 -22.09
CA GLN A 929 -17.29 -6.94 -23.55
C GLN A 929 -17.74 -5.59 -24.12
N GLU A 930 -18.80 -5.00 -23.56
CA GLU A 930 -19.29 -3.65 -23.92
C GLU A 930 -18.21 -2.58 -23.73
N ARG A 931 -17.53 -2.56 -22.57
CA ARG A 931 -16.47 -1.62 -22.24
C ARG A 931 -15.32 -1.66 -23.25
N VAL A 932 -14.85 -2.86 -23.57
CA VAL A 932 -13.71 -3.06 -24.49
C VAL A 932 -14.10 -2.66 -25.91
N PHE A 933 -15.32 -2.98 -26.36
CA PHE A 933 -15.87 -2.56 -27.65
C PHE A 933 -16.01 -1.04 -27.78
N VAL A 934 -16.57 -0.38 -26.77
CA VAL A 934 -16.72 1.08 -26.73
C VAL A 934 -15.37 1.77 -26.81
N GLN A 935 -14.40 1.35 -25.98
CA GLN A 935 -13.06 1.96 -26.00
C GLN A 935 -12.30 1.66 -27.30
N HIS A 936 -12.39 0.43 -27.82
CA HIS A 936 -11.74 0.04 -29.07
C HIS A 936 -12.23 0.91 -30.22
N SER A 937 -13.55 1.01 -30.43
CA SER A 937 -14.11 1.80 -31.53
C SER A 937 -13.73 3.28 -31.43
N LEU A 938 -13.71 3.85 -30.22
CA LEU A 938 -13.29 5.22 -29.95
C LEU A 938 -11.80 5.45 -30.32
N LEU A 939 -10.91 4.53 -29.94
CA LEU A 939 -9.47 4.66 -30.17
C LEU A 939 -9.02 4.29 -31.59
N THR A 940 -9.70 3.38 -32.30
CA THR A 940 -9.40 3.10 -33.72
C THR A 940 -9.49 4.34 -34.59
N LYS A 941 -10.35 5.31 -34.21
CA LYS A 941 -10.54 6.58 -34.92
C LYS A 941 -9.60 7.69 -34.44
N TYR A 942 -8.77 7.46 -33.42
CA TYR A 942 -7.91 8.49 -32.82
C TYR A 942 -6.75 8.85 -33.75
N ASP A 943 -6.67 10.13 -34.15
CA ASP A 943 -5.62 10.68 -34.99
C ASP A 943 -4.48 11.25 -34.12
N GLU A 944 -3.35 10.54 -34.07
CA GLU A 944 -2.16 10.95 -33.31
C GLU A 944 -1.53 12.25 -33.85
N GLU A 945 -1.61 12.49 -35.17
CA GLU A 945 -1.01 13.64 -35.82
C GLU A 945 -1.89 14.89 -35.64
N SER A 946 -3.17 14.81 -36.02
CA SER A 946 -4.09 15.94 -35.87
C SER A 946 -4.40 16.29 -34.40
N ALA A 947 -4.16 15.38 -33.46
CA ALA A 947 -4.22 15.66 -32.04
C ALA A 947 -2.93 16.29 -31.48
N ALA A 948 -1.79 16.16 -32.17
CA ALA A 948 -0.51 16.74 -31.77
C ALA A 948 -0.25 18.12 -32.42
N ASP A 949 -0.64 18.28 -33.68
CA ASP A 949 -0.44 19.49 -34.48
C ASP A 949 -1.80 20.09 -34.94
N PRO A 950 -2.27 21.19 -34.34
CA PRO A 950 -3.55 21.81 -34.69
C PRO A 950 -3.55 22.43 -36.09
N LYS A 951 -4.33 21.87 -37.01
CA LYS A 951 -4.56 22.43 -38.35
C LYS A 951 -5.42 23.70 -38.27
N PRO A 952 -5.21 24.71 -39.12
CA PRO A 952 -5.94 25.99 -39.06
C PRO A 952 -7.44 25.83 -39.36
N ASP A 953 -7.81 24.88 -40.22
CA ASP A 953 -9.21 24.49 -40.50
C ASP A 953 -9.79 23.56 -39.41
N GLY A 954 -9.28 23.67 -38.18
CA GLY A 954 -9.58 22.78 -37.07
C GLY A 954 -11.07 22.82 -36.70
N ASN A 955 -11.65 21.63 -36.52
CA ASN A 955 -13.08 21.42 -36.34
C ASN A 955 -13.40 20.85 -34.95
N ILE A 956 -14.48 21.35 -34.32
CA ILE A 956 -15.07 20.93 -33.04
C ILE A 956 -15.14 19.40 -32.82
N THR A 957 -15.19 18.62 -33.89
CA THR A 957 -15.08 17.16 -33.92
C THR A 957 -13.81 16.65 -33.21
N THR A 958 -12.65 17.28 -33.43
CA THR A 958 -11.38 16.91 -32.79
C THR A 958 -11.38 17.23 -31.30
N LEU A 959 -11.88 18.42 -30.90
CA LEU A 959 -12.07 18.78 -29.49
C LEU A 959 -13.02 17.80 -28.78
N THR A 960 -14.13 17.46 -29.45
CA THR A 960 -15.13 16.52 -28.94
C THR A 960 -14.55 15.12 -28.76
N HIS A 961 -13.76 14.64 -29.73
CA HIS A 961 -13.14 13.31 -29.66
C HIS A 961 -12.06 13.23 -28.57
N LEU A 962 -11.21 14.25 -28.43
CA LEU A 962 -10.25 14.33 -27.33
C LEU A 962 -10.93 14.36 -25.96
N THR A 963 -12.05 15.09 -25.84
CA THR A 963 -12.86 15.12 -24.61
C THR A 963 -13.55 13.77 -24.36
N ALA A 964 -13.99 13.07 -25.41
CA ALA A 964 -14.55 11.72 -25.29
C ALA A 964 -13.49 10.74 -24.78
N VAL A 965 -12.24 10.83 -25.24
CA VAL A 965 -11.13 10.03 -24.69
C VAL A 965 -10.86 10.39 -23.23
N ILE A 966 -10.88 11.68 -22.86
CA ILE A 966 -10.82 12.11 -21.44
C ILE A 966 -11.92 11.45 -20.60
N PHE A 967 -13.18 11.53 -21.03
CA PHE A 967 -14.31 10.90 -20.34
C PHE A 967 -14.15 9.38 -20.25
N SER A 968 -13.69 8.74 -21.33
CA SER A 968 -13.50 7.29 -21.37
C SER A 968 -12.48 6.81 -20.33
N LEU A 969 -11.41 7.57 -20.11
CA LEU A 969 -10.37 7.29 -19.11
C LEU A 969 -10.82 7.55 -17.66
N MET A 970 -11.96 8.23 -17.47
CA MET A 970 -12.62 8.39 -16.17
C MET A 970 -13.69 7.32 -15.95
N CYS A 971 -14.61 7.14 -16.91
CA CYS A 971 -15.89 6.47 -16.70
C CYS A 971 -16.04 5.12 -17.43
N VAL A 972 -15.27 4.87 -18.50
CA VAL A 972 -15.36 3.64 -19.31
C VAL A 972 -14.24 2.67 -18.94
N ILE A 973 -12.98 3.07 -19.14
CA ILE A 973 -11.79 2.37 -18.65
C ILE A 973 -11.08 3.28 -17.64
N PRO A 974 -11.49 3.24 -16.35
CA PRO A 974 -10.84 3.99 -15.27
C PRO A 974 -9.37 3.56 -15.08
N LEU A 975 -8.43 4.27 -15.74
CA LEU A 975 -7.02 3.88 -15.83
C LEU A 975 -6.15 4.49 -14.71
N PRO A 976 -5.50 3.67 -13.85
CA PRO A 976 -4.56 4.17 -12.83
C PRO A 976 -3.35 4.97 -13.34
N THR A 977 -2.93 4.80 -14.59
CA THR A 977 -1.91 5.65 -15.25
C THR A 977 -2.46 6.48 -16.42
N ALA A 978 -3.75 6.82 -16.39
CA ALA A 978 -4.42 7.62 -17.42
C ALA A 978 -3.60 8.88 -17.85
N PRO A 979 -3.32 9.06 -19.15
CA PRO A 979 -2.46 10.12 -19.68
C PRO A 979 -3.13 11.50 -19.78
N PHE A 980 -3.99 11.87 -18.81
CA PHE A 980 -4.77 13.13 -18.81
C PHE A 980 -3.93 14.38 -19.13
N HIS A 981 -2.69 14.45 -18.67
CA HIS A 981 -1.79 15.60 -18.93
C HIS A 981 -1.44 15.80 -20.43
N LYS A 982 -1.44 14.74 -21.24
CA LYS A 982 -1.25 14.81 -22.70
C LYS A 982 -2.54 15.35 -23.33
N LEU A 983 -3.69 14.74 -23.02
CA LEU A 983 -5.01 15.15 -23.52
C LEU A 983 -5.38 16.61 -23.17
N VAL A 984 -5.22 17.02 -21.91
CA VAL A 984 -5.50 18.40 -21.46
C VAL A 984 -4.67 19.43 -22.23
N ARG A 985 -3.42 19.10 -22.57
CA ARG A 985 -2.56 19.95 -23.39
C ARG A 985 -2.96 19.95 -24.85
N GLN A 986 -3.32 18.81 -25.41
CA GLN A 986 -3.83 18.70 -26.78
C GLN A 986 -5.11 19.52 -26.94
N VAL A 987 -6.13 19.32 -26.09
CA VAL A 987 -7.36 20.12 -26.09
C VAL A 987 -7.08 21.61 -25.94
N LYS A 988 -6.19 22.01 -25.00
CA LYS A 988 -5.80 23.42 -24.85
C LYS A 988 -5.06 23.98 -26.07
N ALA A 989 -4.22 23.19 -26.75
CA ALA A 989 -3.53 23.59 -27.96
C ALA A 989 -4.51 23.80 -29.10
N GLN A 990 -5.44 22.86 -29.33
CA GLN A 990 -6.55 23.02 -30.28
C GLN A 990 -7.30 24.34 -30.02
N PHE A 991 -7.72 24.60 -28.77
CA PHE A 991 -8.34 25.88 -28.37
C PHE A 991 -7.50 27.16 -28.58
N ALA A 992 -6.18 27.06 -28.79
CA ALA A 992 -5.32 28.20 -29.10
C ALA A 992 -5.23 28.49 -30.61
N HIS A 993 -5.69 27.57 -31.46
CA HIS A 993 -5.67 27.69 -32.93
C HIS A 993 -7.06 27.75 -33.57
N HIS A 994 -8.14 27.31 -32.90
CA HIS A 994 -9.52 27.46 -33.38
C HIS A 994 -10.06 28.89 -33.28
N TYR A 995 -10.98 29.24 -34.19
CA TYR A 995 -11.88 30.39 -34.06
C TYR A 995 -12.96 30.14 -32.99
N PHE A 996 -12.58 30.22 -31.72
CA PHE A 996 -13.44 29.95 -30.55
C PHE A 996 -14.82 30.60 -30.63
N GLU A 997 -14.93 31.81 -31.18
CA GLU A 997 -16.21 32.54 -31.26
C GLU A 997 -17.18 32.01 -32.32
N HIS A 998 -16.69 31.30 -33.35
CA HIS A 998 -17.55 30.64 -34.35
C HIS A 998 -18.22 29.41 -33.74
N GLU A 999 -17.42 28.47 -33.26
CA GLU A 999 -17.89 27.23 -32.64
C GLU A 999 -18.73 27.50 -31.38
N TRP A 1000 -18.40 28.54 -30.62
CA TRP A 1000 -19.21 29.00 -29.49
C TRP A 1000 -20.59 29.55 -29.91
N LYS A 1001 -20.70 30.18 -31.09
CA LYS A 1001 -21.98 30.68 -31.60
C LYS A 1001 -22.92 29.54 -32.01
N GLU A 1002 -22.36 28.44 -32.52
CA GLU A 1002 -23.14 27.33 -33.08
C GLU A 1002 -23.44 26.21 -32.07
N ALA A 1003 -22.53 25.91 -31.15
CA ALA A 1003 -22.69 24.82 -30.16
C ALA A 1003 -22.19 25.16 -28.74
N PRO A 1004 -22.66 26.25 -28.10
CA PRO A 1004 -22.14 26.73 -26.81
C PRO A 1004 -22.30 25.72 -25.67
N GLU A 1005 -23.37 24.91 -25.67
CA GLU A 1005 -23.56 23.85 -24.68
C GLU A 1005 -22.50 22.74 -24.79
N MET A 1006 -22.15 22.33 -26.01
CA MET A 1006 -21.14 21.30 -26.24
C MET A 1006 -19.73 21.84 -25.96
N MET A 1007 -19.46 23.09 -26.34
CA MET A 1007 -18.21 23.78 -25.98
C MET A 1007 -18.05 23.93 -24.47
N THR A 1008 -19.15 24.15 -23.74
CA THR A 1008 -19.16 24.13 -22.26
C THR A 1008 -18.82 22.73 -21.72
N TRP A 1009 -19.42 21.66 -22.25
CA TRP A 1009 -19.09 20.28 -21.88
C TRP A 1009 -17.61 19.92 -22.15
N ILE A 1010 -17.07 20.30 -23.32
CA ILE A 1010 -15.65 20.14 -23.70
C ILE A 1010 -14.73 20.80 -22.67
N LEU A 1011 -14.96 22.09 -22.39
CA LEU A 1011 -14.14 22.85 -21.44
C LEU A 1011 -14.28 22.31 -20.00
N PHE A 1012 -15.47 21.89 -19.60
CA PHE A 1012 -15.75 21.48 -18.22
C PHE A 1012 -15.11 20.12 -17.89
N LEU A 1013 -15.27 19.10 -18.74
CA LEU A 1013 -14.59 17.82 -18.57
C LEU A 1013 -13.07 17.96 -18.69
N THR A 1014 -12.57 18.78 -19.62
CA THR A 1014 -11.13 19.03 -19.72
C THR A 1014 -10.61 19.80 -18.49
N GLY A 1015 -11.45 20.66 -17.90
CA GLY A 1015 -11.20 21.31 -16.62
C GLY A 1015 -11.09 20.33 -15.46
N VAL A 1016 -12.01 19.36 -15.36
CA VAL A 1016 -11.94 18.24 -14.41
C VAL A 1016 -10.67 17.43 -14.62
N ALA A 1017 -10.36 17.03 -15.86
CA ALA A 1017 -9.13 16.32 -16.19
C ALA A 1017 -7.84 17.08 -15.83
N ALA A 1018 -7.88 18.42 -15.84
CA ALA A 1018 -6.78 19.30 -15.45
C ALA A 1018 -6.54 19.43 -13.93
N ILE A 1019 -7.25 18.67 -13.08
CA ILE A 1019 -7.02 18.68 -11.63
C ILE A 1019 -5.53 18.43 -11.31
N GLY A 1020 -4.94 19.35 -10.54
CA GLY A 1020 -3.52 19.32 -10.15
C GLY A 1020 -2.54 19.80 -11.23
N MET A 1021 -3.00 20.30 -12.37
CA MET A 1021 -2.17 20.76 -13.49
C MET A 1021 -2.18 22.30 -13.63
N PRO A 1022 -1.09 22.95 -14.10
CA PRO A 1022 -1.06 24.40 -14.28
C PRO A 1022 -2.07 24.92 -15.32
N GLU A 1023 -2.47 24.08 -16.27
CA GLU A 1023 -3.46 24.36 -17.31
C GLU A 1023 -4.86 24.66 -16.73
N ARG A 1024 -5.20 24.15 -15.53
CA ARG A 1024 -6.47 24.38 -14.82
C ARG A 1024 -6.84 25.86 -14.71
N LYS A 1025 -5.87 26.74 -14.41
CA LYS A 1025 -6.12 28.20 -14.25
C LYS A 1025 -6.66 28.85 -15.52
N TRP A 1026 -6.15 28.44 -16.68
CA TRP A 1026 -6.64 28.93 -17.96
C TRP A 1026 -8.06 28.41 -18.23
N MET A 1027 -8.33 27.14 -17.91
CA MET A 1027 -9.65 26.55 -18.09
C MET A 1027 -10.71 27.23 -17.21
N VAL A 1028 -10.41 27.49 -15.93
CA VAL A 1028 -11.30 28.21 -14.99
C VAL A 1028 -11.65 29.60 -15.53
N SER A 1029 -10.67 30.38 -15.99
CA SER A 1029 -10.91 31.70 -16.57
C SER A 1029 -11.74 31.65 -17.87
N THR A 1030 -11.55 30.64 -18.71
CA THR A 1030 -12.34 30.47 -19.94
C THR A 1030 -13.77 30.01 -19.62
N LEU A 1031 -13.94 29.06 -18.70
CA LEU A 1031 -15.25 28.59 -18.23
C LEU A 1031 -16.07 29.71 -17.58
N ASP A 1032 -15.45 30.57 -16.78
CA ASP A 1032 -16.12 31.75 -16.20
C ASP A 1032 -16.82 32.60 -17.27
N ARG A 1033 -16.11 32.94 -18.36
CA ARG A 1033 -16.69 33.67 -19.51
C ARG A 1033 -17.79 32.89 -20.22
N CYS A 1034 -17.67 31.56 -20.29
CA CYS A 1034 -18.66 30.68 -20.92
C CYS A 1034 -19.98 30.65 -20.14
N LEU A 1035 -19.91 30.47 -18.81
CA LEU A 1035 -21.07 30.41 -17.93
C LEU A 1035 -21.79 31.77 -17.86
N HIS A 1036 -21.05 32.89 -17.83
CA HIS A 1036 -21.63 34.23 -17.94
C HIS A 1036 -22.33 34.44 -19.30
N ARG A 1037 -21.71 34.04 -20.43
CA ARG A 1037 -22.34 34.12 -21.77
C ARG A 1037 -23.63 33.30 -21.87
N LEU A 1038 -23.69 32.13 -21.21
CA LEU A 1038 -24.89 31.28 -21.11
C LEU A 1038 -25.87 31.68 -19.99
N LYS A 1039 -25.56 32.71 -19.19
CA LYS A 1039 -26.37 33.20 -18.04
C LYS A 1039 -26.66 32.14 -16.96
N ILE A 1040 -25.77 31.16 -16.79
CA ILE A 1040 -25.92 30.04 -15.85
C ILE A 1040 -25.78 30.53 -14.40
N ARG A 1041 -26.79 30.26 -13.57
CA ARG A 1041 -26.99 30.82 -12.23
C ARG A 1041 -26.52 29.92 -11.10
N ASP A 1042 -26.70 28.61 -11.26
CA ASP A 1042 -26.34 27.61 -10.26
C ASP A 1042 -25.82 26.30 -10.88
N TRP A 1043 -25.38 25.39 -10.00
CA TRP A 1043 -24.85 24.08 -10.39
C TRP A 1043 -25.90 23.17 -11.05
N THR A 1044 -27.17 23.28 -10.67
CA THR A 1044 -28.28 22.49 -11.22
C THR A 1044 -28.51 22.83 -12.69
N GLU A 1045 -28.51 24.12 -13.04
CA GLU A 1045 -28.60 24.57 -14.43
C GLU A 1045 -27.41 24.06 -15.26
N LEU A 1046 -26.18 24.18 -14.74
CA LEU A 1046 -24.98 23.66 -15.41
C LEU A 1046 -25.03 22.14 -15.60
N LYS A 1047 -25.38 21.40 -14.55
CA LYS A 1047 -25.52 19.94 -14.56
C LYS A 1047 -26.62 19.49 -15.54
N GLY A 1048 -27.70 20.25 -15.66
CA GLY A 1048 -28.74 20.06 -16.66
C GLY A 1048 -28.25 20.17 -18.12
N ILE A 1049 -27.21 20.97 -18.38
CA ILE A 1049 -26.52 20.99 -19.68
C ILE A 1049 -25.58 19.78 -19.80
N LEU A 1050 -24.73 19.53 -18.80
CA LEU A 1050 -23.74 18.44 -18.83
C LEU A 1050 -24.39 17.05 -19.02
N LEU A 1051 -25.56 16.83 -18.42
CA LEU A 1051 -26.36 15.60 -18.54
C LEU A 1051 -26.94 15.34 -19.94
N LYS A 1052 -26.95 16.33 -20.85
CA LYS A 1052 -27.30 16.10 -22.28
C LYS A 1052 -26.16 15.41 -23.05
N PHE A 1053 -24.93 15.50 -22.53
CA PHE A 1053 -23.70 14.97 -23.13
C PHE A 1053 -23.22 13.75 -22.33
N LEU A 1054 -21.92 13.48 -22.26
CA LEU A 1054 -21.36 12.43 -21.40
C LEU A 1054 -21.07 13.02 -20.00
N TRP A 1055 -21.94 12.73 -19.03
CA TRP A 1055 -21.74 13.06 -17.61
C TRP A 1055 -22.32 11.94 -16.73
N LEU A 1056 -21.46 11.21 -16.02
CA LEU A 1056 -21.86 10.11 -15.14
C LEU A 1056 -21.83 10.59 -13.67
N PRO A 1057 -22.98 10.85 -13.02
CA PRO A 1057 -23.05 11.52 -11.73
C PRO A 1057 -22.15 10.91 -10.65
N ILE A 1058 -22.22 9.58 -10.47
CA ILE A 1058 -21.43 8.80 -9.50
C ILE A 1058 -19.90 8.92 -9.67
N THR A 1059 -19.42 9.41 -10.81
CA THR A 1059 -17.99 9.63 -11.07
C THR A 1059 -17.62 11.11 -11.18
N ASN A 1060 -18.51 11.94 -11.72
CA ASN A 1060 -18.16 13.29 -12.15
C ASN A 1060 -18.66 14.40 -11.22
N ASP A 1061 -19.70 14.16 -10.41
CA ASP A 1061 -20.33 15.23 -9.61
C ASP A 1061 -19.36 15.89 -8.62
N ASP A 1062 -18.65 15.13 -7.78
CA ASP A 1062 -17.69 15.64 -6.79
C ASP A 1062 -16.66 16.62 -7.39
N ASP A 1063 -16.05 16.25 -8.53
CA ASP A 1063 -15.03 17.07 -9.20
C ASP A 1063 -15.64 18.22 -10.02
N GLY A 1064 -16.87 18.02 -10.51
CA GLY A 1064 -17.65 19.03 -11.23
C GLY A 1064 -18.09 20.15 -10.30
N GLU A 1065 -18.70 19.81 -9.18
CA GLU A 1065 -19.00 20.73 -8.09
C GLU A 1065 -17.73 21.46 -7.68
N GLY A 1066 -16.64 20.75 -7.38
CA GLY A 1066 -15.34 21.35 -7.05
C GLY A 1066 -14.72 22.25 -8.12
N LEU A 1067 -15.08 22.11 -9.41
CA LEU A 1067 -14.70 23.02 -10.50
C LEU A 1067 -15.62 24.25 -10.57
N TYR A 1068 -16.93 24.05 -10.48
CA TYR A 1068 -17.91 25.15 -10.44
C TYR A 1068 -17.64 26.08 -9.25
N ASP A 1069 -17.31 25.50 -8.10
CA ASP A 1069 -16.92 26.16 -6.85
C ASP A 1069 -15.56 26.90 -6.94
N GLU A 1070 -14.67 26.49 -7.87
CA GLU A 1070 -13.41 27.20 -8.18
C GLU A 1070 -13.66 28.39 -9.12
N ILE A 1071 -14.57 28.23 -10.09
CA ILE A 1071 -14.99 29.29 -11.02
C ILE A 1071 -15.66 30.44 -10.25
N ARG A 1072 -16.68 30.14 -9.43
CA ARG A 1072 -17.40 31.16 -8.63
C ARG A 1072 -16.45 31.98 -7.74
N ARG A 1073 -15.52 31.32 -7.05
CA ARG A 1073 -14.50 31.98 -6.22
C ARG A 1073 -13.47 32.80 -7.00
N SER A 1074 -13.36 32.59 -8.32
CA SER A 1074 -12.50 33.40 -9.19
C SER A 1074 -13.16 34.71 -9.65
N ASN A 1075 -14.49 34.84 -9.50
CA ASN A 1075 -15.23 36.06 -9.83
C ASN A 1075 -15.10 37.10 -8.69
N PRO A 1076 -14.52 38.30 -8.94
CA PRO A 1076 -14.34 39.32 -7.91
C PRO A 1076 -15.65 39.81 -7.26
N PHE A 1077 -16.77 39.78 -7.99
CA PHE A 1077 -18.05 40.33 -7.51
C PHE A 1077 -18.78 39.39 -6.55
N GLU A 1078 -18.60 38.06 -6.65
CA GLU A 1078 -19.15 37.12 -5.66
C GLU A 1078 -18.34 37.13 -4.37
N ALA A 1079 -17.01 37.24 -4.45
CA ALA A 1079 -16.14 37.37 -3.28
C ALA A 1079 -16.48 38.60 -2.40
N LEU A 1080 -17.04 39.66 -3.00
CA LEU A 1080 -17.52 40.86 -2.30
C LEU A 1080 -18.91 40.67 -1.65
N LYS A 1081 -19.74 39.74 -2.17
CA LYS A 1081 -21.00 39.33 -1.51
C LYS A 1081 -20.73 38.40 -0.32
N ASP A 1082 -19.93 37.36 -0.51
CA ASP A 1082 -19.62 36.35 0.52
C ASP A 1082 -18.82 36.91 1.71
N SER A 1083 -18.05 37.98 1.49
CA SER A 1083 -17.35 38.70 2.57
C SER A 1083 -18.26 39.65 3.37
N GLY A 1084 -19.54 39.80 3.00
CA GLY A 1084 -20.50 40.66 3.69
C GLY A 1084 -20.22 42.16 3.57
N ALA A 1085 -19.31 42.56 2.66
CA ALA A 1085 -18.85 43.94 2.51
C ALA A 1085 -19.86 44.86 1.78
N VAL A 1086 -20.75 44.27 0.98
CA VAL A 1086 -21.77 45.02 0.23
C VAL A 1086 -23.07 45.11 1.04
N ARG A 1087 -23.34 46.28 1.63
CA ARG A 1087 -24.72 46.69 1.88
C ARG A 1087 -25.37 46.97 0.53
N VAL A 1088 -26.47 46.29 0.23
CA VAL A 1088 -27.30 46.64 -0.93
C VAL A 1088 -27.90 48.02 -0.67
N MET A 1089 -27.53 49.00 -1.49
CA MET A 1089 -28.46 50.09 -1.81
C MET A 1089 -29.42 49.54 -2.84
N GLU A 1090 -30.69 49.44 -2.47
CA GLU A 1090 -31.77 49.24 -3.44
C GLU A 1090 -31.87 50.54 -4.24
N VAL A 1091 -31.37 50.52 -5.48
CA VAL A 1091 -31.76 51.50 -6.49
C VAL A 1091 -32.94 50.89 -7.22
N SER A 1092 -34.07 51.59 -7.20
CA SER A 1092 -35.33 51.14 -7.79
C SER A 1092 -35.25 51.05 -9.31
N ASP A 1093 -35.94 50.06 -9.89
CA ASP A 1093 -36.15 49.93 -11.33
C ASP A 1093 -37.14 51.00 -11.84
N GLU A 1094 -36.70 52.26 -11.88
CA GLU A 1094 -37.38 53.35 -12.59
C GLU A 1094 -36.37 54.13 -13.44
N ILE A 1095 -36.33 53.82 -14.74
CA ILE A 1095 -36.16 54.72 -15.91
C ILE A 1095 -36.25 53.81 -17.15
N GLU A 1096 -37.41 53.83 -17.82
CA GLU A 1096 -37.53 53.44 -19.21
C GLU A 1096 -37.17 54.64 -20.12
N GLU A 1097 -36.90 54.35 -21.40
CA GLU A 1097 -36.87 55.27 -22.55
C GLU A 1097 -36.23 56.67 -22.40
N VAL A 1098 -35.02 56.84 -22.96
CA VAL A 1098 -34.79 57.91 -23.96
C VAL A 1098 -33.97 57.34 -25.13
N SER A 1099 -34.29 57.79 -26.34
CA SER A 1099 -33.71 57.35 -27.62
C SER A 1099 -32.33 57.92 -27.94
N VAL A 1100 -31.54 57.12 -28.69
CA VAL A 1100 -30.73 57.51 -29.85
C VAL A 1100 -30.00 58.87 -29.81
N THR A 1101 -28.67 58.82 -29.73
CA THR A 1101 -27.78 59.43 -30.75
C THR A 1101 -26.41 58.76 -30.78
#